data_AF-A0AA89AJY4-F1
#
_entry.id   AF-A0AA89AJY4-F1
#
_cell.length_a   1.000
_cell.length_b   1.000
_cell.length_c   1.000
_cell.angle_alpha   90.00
_cell.angle_beta   90.00
_cell.angle_gamma   90.00
#
_symmetry.space_group_name_H-M   'P 1'
#
loop_
_entity.id
_entity.type
_entity.pdbx_description
1 polymer ?
#
loop_
_entity_poly.entity_id
_entity_poly.type
_entity_poly.pdbx_seq_one_letter_code
_entity_poly.pdbx_strand_id
1 'polypeptide(L)'
;MGDGGVLSMYRHSCSAVDELGKRGVTVQEIEKSCFYTAIRGYALSYLSSCAGRIRFLLGTPGMVALDLDTTLKGLFQKIVQHLENIPKPQGENISAITCDLSGLRKDWLSVLMIVTSARSSINIRHLEKATVSTGKEGLLSEGNAAYNWSRCVDELESQLSKHGSLKKLYFYHQHLTIVFRNTMFGPEGRPQHCCAWLGIASSFPECASTIVPEEVTKFGRDAVLYVESLIESIMGGLEGLINILDSEGGFGSLEMQLSPEQAATLMNLTTRISIHPAKSPKGLSGLHLPGYESYPEYSDSIKMLEAAMQRLTNLCSVLNDMEPICVLNHVFVLRESMRECILGNFRRRMLSVLKTDNDLQRPSVLESLLRRHIIIIHLAEQHISMDLTQGIREVILTEAFSGPVSSLHLFEKPEEQHTGSATEAVCNWYIDNIVKDVSGAGILFAPQHKCFKSTRPVGGYFAESVTDLRELQAFVRVFGGYGVDRLDRMVKEHTAALLNCIDTSLRANREVLEAVAGSIHSGDRIERETTMKQIIDMDTVVGFCIQAGQAISFDCLLAEAAGIVLEEGAPLIHSLLAGVARHLPDELPERKEIRRLRRVANGVGITADHDSEWVRLILEDVGGATDGSWSLLPYLFASFMTSNIWNTTAFNVDTGGFNNNIHCLARCICAVIAGSEFVRLEKEHQQKQSFSNGHVGEILDDEVPVLSAERSIKYILQLFVKLSALITLDSWSETDRSHLLAKVIFLDQCCEISPYLPRSSLEPYIPYAIIRSIYSQYYGNSPATPLALLSSSPRHSPAVSLSHGSPAIRHPRGGSTPESSVNDSGYFKTSSIHSQDQMYDAGSASVRSADNKHRNVRRSGPLDYSSSRKVKFAEGSTSRSTGPSPLP
;
A
#
# COMPACT_ATOMS: atom_id res chain seq x y z
N MET A 1 55.82 -19.31 -28.84
CA MET A 1 54.62 -20.02 -28.35
C MET A 1 54.22 -19.39 -27.02
N GLY A 2 53.59 -18.20 -27.03
CA GLY A 2 53.26 -17.46 -25.81
C GLY A 2 51.77 -17.55 -25.44
N ASP A 3 50.93 -17.08 -26.35
CA ASP A 3 49.60 -16.55 -25.98
C ASP A 3 48.51 -17.64 -25.83
N GLY A 4 48.72 -18.81 -26.45
CA GLY A 4 47.74 -19.91 -26.43
C GLY A 4 47.48 -20.52 -25.05
N GLY A 5 48.45 -20.49 -24.14
CA GLY A 5 48.32 -21.09 -22.81
C GLY A 5 47.34 -20.35 -21.89
N VAL A 6 47.28 -19.02 -22.00
CA VAL A 6 46.46 -18.17 -21.12
C VAL A 6 44.97 -18.34 -21.43
N LEU A 7 44.58 -18.33 -22.71
CA LEU A 7 43.20 -18.62 -23.13
C LEU A 7 42.77 -20.05 -22.79
N SER A 8 43.68 -21.02 -22.86
CA SER A 8 43.37 -22.42 -22.53
C SER A 8 43.06 -22.58 -21.04
N MET A 9 43.81 -21.93 -20.14
CA MET A 9 43.52 -21.98 -18.71
C MET A 9 42.21 -21.26 -18.36
N TYR A 10 41.92 -20.11 -18.99
CA TYR A 10 40.65 -19.40 -18.78
C TYR A 10 39.42 -20.26 -19.08
N ARG A 11 39.43 -21.05 -20.17
CA ARG A 11 38.32 -21.95 -20.52
C ARG A 11 38.10 -23.08 -19.50
N HIS A 12 39.16 -23.62 -18.90
CA HIS A 12 39.02 -24.73 -17.95
C HIS A 12 38.60 -24.27 -16.56
N SER A 13 39.03 -23.07 -16.11
CA SER A 13 38.53 -22.48 -14.85
C SER A 13 36.99 -22.33 -14.84
N CYS A 14 36.38 -21.99 -15.99
CA CYS A 14 34.92 -21.92 -16.11
C CYS A 14 34.21 -23.26 -15.83
N SER A 15 34.87 -24.41 -16.02
CA SER A 15 34.24 -25.72 -15.76
C SER A 15 34.04 -26.02 -14.27
N ALA A 16 34.75 -25.32 -13.37
CA ALA A 16 34.54 -25.42 -11.92
C ALA A 16 33.41 -24.49 -11.42
N VAL A 17 33.03 -23.48 -12.20
CA VAL A 17 31.95 -22.54 -11.87
C VAL A 17 30.60 -23.24 -11.82
N ASP A 18 30.38 -24.24 -12.69
CA ASP A 18 29.16 -25.07 -12.71
C ASP A 18 28.99 -25.96 -11.46
N GLU A 19 30.02 -26.16 -10.63
CA GLU A 19 29.87 -26.80 -9.31
C GLU A 19 29.79 -25.78 -8.16
N LEU A 20 30.51 -24.67 -8.24
CA LEU A 20 30.48 -23.62 -7.21
C LEU A 20 29.15 -22.84 -7.20
N GLY A 21 28.56 -22.58 -8.37
CA GLY A 21 27.23 -21.97 -8.48
C GLY A 21 26.12 -22.82 -7.85
N LYS A 22 26.31 -24.15 -7.76
CA LYS A 22 25.40 -25.06 -7.06
C LYS A 22 25.53 -25.03 -5.53
N ARG A 23 26.46 -24.23 -4.98
CA ARG A 23 26.74 -24.10 -3.54
C ARG A 23 26.48 -22.70 -2.97
N GLY A 24 25.94 -21.77 -3.76
CA GLY A 24 25.58 -20.42 -3.29
C GLY A 24 26.74 -19.47 -3.02
N VAL A 25 27.93 -19.78 -3.53
CA VAL A 25 29.13 -18.90 -3.50
C VAL A 25 28.88 -17.68 -4.39
N THR A 26 29.30 -16.48 -3.98
CA THR A 26 28.98 -15.26 -4.75
C THR A 26 29.77 -15.17 -6.06
N VAL A 27 29.25 -14.39 -7.03
CA VAL A 27 29.99 -14.11 -8.27
C VAL A 27 31.33 -13.42 -7.97
N GLN A 28 31.38 -12.53 -6.97
CA GLN A 28 32.62 -11.86 -6.58
C GLN A 28 33.64 -12.82 -5.94
N GLU A 29 33.19 -13.77 -5.11
CA GLU A 29 34.06 -14.83 -4.58
C GLU A 29 34.58 -15.76 -5.68
N ILE A 30 33.73 -16.13 -6.65
CA ILE A 30 34.11 -16.96 -7.80
C ILE A 30 35.13 -16.22 -8.69
N GLU A 31 34.88 -14.95 -9.02
CA GLU A 31 35.83 -14.11 -9.77
C GLU A 31 37.15 -13.95 -9.02
N LYS A 32 37.12 -13.57 -7.73
CA LYS A 32 38.30 -13.45 -6.87
C LYS A 32 39.11 -14.75 -6.82
N SER A 33 38.46 -15.89 -6.67
CA SER A 33 39.09 -17.22 -6.70
C SER A 33 39.73 -17.52 -8.07
N CYS A 34 39.05 -17.19 -9.17
CA CYS A 34 39.58 -17.34 -10.52
C CYS A 34 40.81 -16.44 -10.77
N PHE A 35 40.74 -15.16 -10.40
CA PHE A 35 41.86 -14.22 -10.53
C PHE A 35 43.06 -14.60 -9.64
N TYR A 36 42.82 -15.01 -8.40
CA TYR A 36 43.88 -15.54 -7.52
C TYR A 36 44.56 -16.77 -8.14
N THR A 37 43.78 -17.71 -8.67
CA THR A 37 44.30 -18.93 -9.31
C THR A 37 45.08 -18.61 -10.59
N ALA A 38 44.62 -17.63 -11.39
CA ALA A 38 45.33 -17.16 -12.57
C ALA A 38 46.66 -16.45 -12.22
N ILE A 39 46.66 -15.58 -11.20
CA ILE A 39 47.87 -14.90 -10.71
C ILE A 39 48.88 -15.93 -10.17
N ARG A 40 48.44 -16.88 -9.34
CA ARG A 40 49.27 -17.99 -8.82
C ARG A 40 49.85 -18.84 -9.96
N GLY A 41 49.03 -19.23 -10.94
CA GLY A 41 49.46 -20.02 -12.10
C GLY A 41 50.51 -19.31 -12.97
N TYR A 42 50.33 -18.01 -13.23
CA TYR A 42 51.31 -17.19 -13.94
C TYR A 42 52.63 -17.06 -13.14
N ALA A 43 52.54 -16.78 -11.84
CA ALA A 43 53.71 -16.67 -10.96
C ALA A 43 54.52 -17.97 -10.90
N LEU A 44 53.87 -19.12 -10.73
CA LEU A 44 54.52 -20.45 -10.77
C LEU A 44 55.22 -20.70 -12.12
N SER A 45 54.59 -20.32 -13.24
CA SER A 45 55.19 -20.42 -14.57
C SER A 45 56.44 -19.54 -14.72
N TYR A 46 56.39 -18.29 -14.25
CA TYR A 46 57.54 -17.37 -14.25
C TYR A 46 58.71 -17.94 -13.45
N LEU A 47 58.45 -18.44 -12.23
CA LEU A 47 59.46 -18.96 -11.31
C LEU A 47 60.12 -20.25 -11.83
N SER A 48 59.34 -21.17 -12.39
CA SER A 48 59.85 -22.40 -13.00
C SER A 48 60.78 -22.10 -14.19
N SER A 49 60.46 -21.06 -14.98
CA SER A 49 61.37 -20.54 -16.02
C SER A 49 62.60 -19.82 -15.43
N CYS A 50 62.43 -19.09 -14.32
CA CYS A 50 63.50 -18.32 -13.67
C CYS A 50 64.66 -19.21 -13.17
N ALA A 51 64.37 -20.44 -12.72
CA ALA A 51 65.37 -21.45 -12.38
C ALA A 51 66.48 -21.57 -13.45
N GLY A 52 66.09 -21.69 -14.72
CA GLY A 52 67.02 -21.80 -15.85
C GLY A 52 67.78 -20.50 -16.14
N ARG A 53 67.15 -19.34 -15.94
CA ARG A 53 67.74 -18.02 -16.20
C ARG A 53 68.79 -17.67 -15.13
N ILE A 54 68.49 -17.92 -13.85
CA ILE A 54 69.45 -17.77 -12.75
C ILE A 54 70.62 -18.75 -12.91
N ARG A 55 70.37 -20.02 -13.27
CA ARG A 55 71.47 -20.99 -13.52
C ARG A 55 72.38 -20.55 -14.67
N PHE A 56 71.83 -19.95 -15.73
CA PHE A 56 72.61 -19.36 -16.83
C PHE A 56 73.44 -18.15 -16.37
N LEU A 57 72.84 -17.22 -15.62
CA LEU A 57 73.53 -16.02 -15.12
C LEU A 57 74.68 -16.37 -14.15
N LEU A 58 74.48 -17.38 -13.30
CA LEU A 58 75.53 -17.92 -12.42
C LEU A 58 76.69 -18.59 -13.17
N GLY A 59 76.41 -19.14 -14.36
CA GLY A 59 77.41 -19.74 -15.25
C GLY A 59 78.12 -18.75 -16.20
N THR A 60 77.84 -17.44 -16.11
CA THR A 60 78.49 -16.45 -16.99
C THR A 60 79.99 -16.33 -16.68
N PRO A 61 80.87 -16.09 -17.68
CA PRO A 61 82.31 -15.91 -17.44
C PRO A 61 82.62 -14.79 -16.44
N GLY A 62 81.82 -13.72 -16.43
CA GLY A 62 81.94 -12.63 -15.46
C GLY A 62 81.61 -13.06 -14.02
N MET A 63 80.64 -13.97 -13.82
CA MET A 63 80.33 -14.52 -12.49
C MET A 63 81.37 -15.55 -12.05
N VAL A 64 81.82 -16.43 -12.94
CA VAL A 64 82.84 -17.45 -12.65
C VAL A 64 84.19 -16.81 -12.30
N ALA A 65 84.46 -15.61 -12.82
CA ALA A 65 85.63 -14.79 -12.46
C ALA A 65 85.50 -14.00 -11.15
N LEU A 66 84.35 -14.02 -10.47
CA LEU A 66 84.20 -13.44 -9.13
C LEU A 66 84.59 -14.47 -8.06
N ASP A 67 85.46 -14.06 -7.13
CA ASP A 67 85.82 -14.87 -5.97
C ASP A 67 84.72 -14.84 -4.88
N LEU A 68 83.60 -15.47 -5.20
CA LEU A 68 82.47 -15.68 -4.30
C LEU A 68 82.90 -16.61 -3.16
N ASP A 69 82.60 -16.25 -1.92
CA ASP A 69 82.89 -17.11 -0.78
C ASP A 69 82.00 -18.38 -0.78
N THR A 70 82.31 -19.34 0.10
CA THR A 70 81.53 -20.58 0.22
C THR A 70 80.09 -20.34 0.66
N THR A 71 79.82 -19.29 1.45
CA THR A 71 78.48 -18.92 1.92
C THR A 71 77.61 -18.44 0.77
N LEU A 72 78.11 -17.49 -0.03
CA LEU A 72 77.38 -16.90 -1.15
C LEU A 72 77.22 -17.91 -2.30
N LYS A 73 78.24 -18.74 -2.59
CA LYS A 73 78.12 -19.90 -3.50
C LYS A 73 77.01 -20.86 -3.03
N GLY A 74 76.97 -21.20 -1.75
CA GLY A 74 75.96 -22.09 -1.16
C GLY A 74 74.55 -21.53 -1.23
N LEU A 75 74.35 -20.23 -0.94
CA LEU A 75 73.05 -19.57 -1.07
C LEU A 75 72.52 -19.57 -2.50
N PHE A 76 73.37 -19.27 -3.50
CA PHE A 76 72.94 -19.34 -4.91
C PHE A 76 72.55 -20.76 -5.34
N GLN A 77 73.25 -21.79 -4.86
CA GLN A 77 72.88 -23.19 -5.11
C GLN A 77 71.52 -23.54 -4.49
N LYS A 78 71.24 -23.12 -3.24
CA LYS A 78 69.93 -23.30 -2.61
C LYS A 78 68.80 -22.57 -3.35
N ILE A 79 69.03 -21.33 -3.79
CA ILE A 79 68.06 -20.55 -4.57
C ILE A 79 67.68 -21.29 -5.87
N VAL A 80 68.67 -21.82 -6.59
CA VAL A 80 68.44 -22.64 -7.78
C VAL A 80 67.68 -23.92 -7.43
N GLN A 81 68.09 -24.65 -6.38
CA GLN A 81 67.41 -25.86 -5.91
C GLN A 81 65.95 -25.60 -5.50
N HIS A 82 65.67 -24.49 -4.83
CA HIS A 82 64.31 -24.07 -4.47
C HIS A 82 63.47 -23.81 -5.72
N LEU A 83 63.99 -23.10 -6.73
CA LEU A 83 63.29 -22.80 -7.98
C LEU A 83 63.09 -24.04 -8.88
N GLU A 84 64.04 -24.98 -8.88
CA GLU A 84 63.94 -26.25 -9.61
C GLU A 84 62.87 -27.19 -9.04
N ASN A 85 62.67 -27.16 -7.72
CA ASN A 85 61.69 -27.98 -7.01
C ASN A 85 60.27 -27.38 -6.95
N ILE A 86 60.02 -26.24 -7.60
CA ILE A 86 58.66 -25.65 -7.67
C ILE A 86 57.72 -26.58 -8.45
N PRO A 87 56.50 -26.86 -7.93
CA PRO A 87 55.50 -27.63 -8.64
C PRO A 87 55.22 -27.04 -10.03
N LYS A 88 55.46 -27.85 -11.07
CA LYS A 88 55.20 -27.45 -12.45
C LYS A 88 53.68 -27.42 -12.68
N PRO A 89 53.13 -26.39 -13.34
CA PRO A 89 51.71 -26.36 -13.68
C PRO A 89 51.39 -27.40 -14.76
N GLN A 90 51.09 -28.62 -14.31
CA GLN A 90 50.37 -29.64 -15.07
C GLN A 90 48.86 -29.52 -14.76
N GLY A 91 48.02 -30.14 -15.58
CA GLY A 91 46.63 -29.73 -15.78
C GLY A 91 45.71 -29.70 -14.54
N GLU A 92 44.68 -28.87 -14.67
CA GLU A 92 43.42 -28.85 -13.89
C GLU A 92 43.48 -28.51 -12.39
N ASN A 93 44.58 -28.77 -11.66
CA ASN A 93 44.62 -28.66 -10.20
C ASN A 93 45.48 -27.51 -9.62
N ILE A 94 45.62 -26.38 -10.33
CA ILE A 94 46.43 -25.23 -9.87
C ILE A 94 45.96 -24.67 -8.51
N SER A 95 44.65 -24.68 -8.24
CA SER A 95 44.05 -24.22 -6.98
C SER A 95 44.42 -25.07 -5.76
N ALA A 96 44.83 -26.33 -5.97
CA ALA A 96 45.21 -27.26 -4.91
C ALA A 96 46.72 -27.24 -4.57
N ILE A 97 47.54 -26.48 -5.32
CA ILE A 97 49.00 -26.42 -5.12
C ILE A 97 49.33 -25.48 -3.95
N THR A 98 49.40 -26.02 -2.74
CA THR A 98 50.01 -25.34 -1.59
C THR A 98 51.55 -25.44 -1.66
N CYS A 99 52.23 -24.30 -1.65
CA CYS A 99 53.70 -24.24 -1.79
C CYS A 99 54.25 -23.07 -0.96
N ASP A 100 54.99 -23.35 0.11
CA ASP A 100 55.73 -22.34 0.88
C ASP A 100 57.04 -21.98 0.17
N LEU A 101 57.18 -20.72 -0.23
CA LEU A 101 58.39 -20.17 -0.84
C LEU A 101 59.16 -19.25 0.12
N SER A 102 58.84 -19.26 1.41
CA SER A 102 59.54 -18.46 2.44
C SER A 102 61.02 -18.81 2.55
N GLY A 103 61.42 -20.04 2.26
CA GLY A 103 62.83 -20.46 2.19
C GLY A 103 63.61 -19.73 1.08
N LEU A 104 63.08 -19.75 -0.15
CA LEU A 104 63.60 -19.00 -1.30
C LEU A 104 63.73 -17.50 -0.99
N ARG A 105 62.73 -16.92 -0.32
CA ARG A 105 62.75 -15.51 0.08
C ARG A 105 63.80 -15.19 1.14
N LYS A 106 63.96 -16.06 2.16
CA LYS A 106 64.99 -15.92 3.20
C LYS A 106 66.39 -15.97 2.59
N ASP A 107 66.68 -16.97 1.75
CA ASP A 107 67.99 -17.11 1.13
C ASP A 107 68.31 -15.95 0.15
N TRP A 108 67.34 -15.45 -0.63
CA TRP A 108 67.55 -14.25 -1.45
C TRP A 108 67.82 -12.99 -0.61
N LEU A 109 67.09 -12.80 0.49
CA LEU A 109 67.37 -11.70 1.43
C LEU A 109 68.75 -11.85 2.09
N SER A 110 69.19 -13.07 2.41
CA SER A 110 70.56 -13.33 2.90
C SER A 110 71.63 -13.02 1.84
N VAL A 111 71.41 -13.36 0.57
CA VAL A 111 72.27 -12.93 -0.55
C VAL A 111 72.38 -11.41 -0.59
N LEU A 112 71.25 -10.71 -0.57
CA LEU A 112 71.22 -9.24 -0.60
C LEU A 112 71.97 -8.64 0.59
N MET A 113 71.72 -9.12 1.82
CA MET A 113 72.41 -8.65 3.03
C MET A 113 73.93 -8.83 2.96
N ILE A 114 74.42 -9.94 2.38
CA ILE A 114 75.85 -10.17 2.16
C ILE A 114 76.39 -9.16 1.13
N VAL A 115 75.80 -9.06 -0.07
CA VAL A 115 76.34 -8.20 -1.14
C VAL A 115 76.10 -6.70 -0.93
N THR A 116 75.26 -6.29 0.03
CA THR A 116 75.17 -4.89 0.49
C THR A 116 76.09 -4.56 1.67
N SER A 117 76.70 -5.57 2.31
CA SER A 117 77.62 -5.34 3.43
C SER A 117 78.92 -4.69 2.96
N ALA A 118 79.29 -3.56 3.57
CA ALA A 118 80.58 -2.89 3.35
C ALA A 118 81.80 -3.72 3.82
N ARG A 119 81.59 -4.89 4.43
CA ARG A 119 82.63 -5.86 4.82
C ARG A 119 82.71 -7.08 3.88
N SER A 120 81.86 -7.16 2.86
CA SER A 120 81.92 -8.23 1.85
C SER A 120 83.03 -7.98 0.83
N SER A 121 83.70 -9.05 0.38
CA SER A 121 84.64 -9.00 -0.76
C SER A 121 83.93 -8.64 -2.07
N ILE A 122 82.65 -8.97 -2.19
CA ILE A 122 81.82 -8.75 -3.37
C ILE A 122 80.61 -7.92 -2.98
N ASN A 123 80.52 -6.72 -3.58
CA ASN A 123 79.37 -5.85 -3.43
C ASN A 123 78.36 -6.05 -4.57
N ILE A 124 77.17 -5.48 -4.36
CA ILE A 124 76.04 -5.52 -5.30
C ILE A 124 76.41 -5.11 -6.73
N ARG A 125 77.25 -4.08 -6.93
CA ARG A 125 77.70 -3.62 -8.26
C ARG A 125 78.64 -4.60 -8.94
N HIS A 126 79.42 -5.37 -8.18
CA HIS A 126 80.28 -6.42 -8.75
C HIS A 126 79.44 -7.56 -9.32
N LEU A 127 78.42 -8.01 -8.56
CA LEU A 127 77.47 -9.04 -8.98
C LEU A 127 76.65 -8.62 -10.23
N GLU A 128 76.24 -7.36 -10.27
CA GLU A 128 75.53 -6.76 -11.40
C GLU A 128 76.42 -6.68 -12.65
N LYS A 129 77.61 -6.05 -12.54
CA LYS A 129 78.56 -5.91 -13.65
C LYS A 129 79.03 -7.24 -14.22
N ALA A 130 79.14 -8.28 -13.38
CA ALA A 130 79.46 -9.64 -13.80
C ALA A 130 78.40 -10.25 -14.73
N THR A 131 77.11 -9.93 -14.54
CA THR A 131 75.98 -10.63 -15.17
C THR A 131 75.28 -9.84 -16.28
N VAL A 132 75.27 -8.50 -16.20
CA VAL A 132 74.66 -7.58 -17.19
C VAL A 132 75.39 -7.57 -18.54
N SER A 133 76.62 -8.09 -18.61
CA SER A 133 77.41 -8.22 -19.84
C SER A 133 76.78 -9.11 -20.94
N THR A 134 75.65 -9.76 -20.65
CA THR A 134 74.93 -10.68 -21.55
C THR A 134 73.83 -10.03 -22.39
N GLY A 135 73.57 -8.73 -22.24
CA GLY A 135 72.51 -8.02 -22.99
C GLY A 135 71.08 -8.36 -22.55
N LYS A 136 70.94 -8.95 -21.36
CA LYS A 136 69.66 -9.23 -20.69
C LYS A 136 69.70 -8.72 -19.25
N GLU A 137 68.57 -8.84 -18.57
CA GLU A 137 68.45 -8.65 -17.13
C GLU A 137 69.53 -9.42 -16.34
N GLY A 138 70.12 -8.74 -15.36
CA GLY A 138 71.18 -9.29 -14.51
C GLY A 138 70.62 -10.13 -13.35
N LEU A 139 71.52 -10.78 -12.60
CA LEU A 139 71.09 -11.68 -11.51
C LEU A 139 70.29 -10.97 -10.41
N LEU A 140 70.54 -9.67 -10.21
CA LEU A 140 69.79 -8.86 -9.24
C LEU A 140 68.34 -8.60 -9.66
N SER A 141 68.09 -8.26 -10.93
CA SER A 141 66.72 -8.02 -11.39
C SER A 141 65.94 -9.33 -11.49
N GLU A 142 66.55 -10.41 -11.98
CA GLU A 142 65.93 -11.75 -12.01
C GLU A 142 65.66 -12.31 -10.61
N GLY A 143 66.59 -12.15 -9.66
CA GLY A 143 66.39 -12.57 -8.27
C GLY A 143 65.36 -11.74 -7.52
N ASN A 144 65.32 -10.41 -7.74
CA ASN A 144 64.26 -9.55 -7.19
C ASN A 144 62.89 -9.83 -7.85
N ALA A 145 62.85 -10.15 -9.14
CA ALA A 145 61.64 -10.61 -9.80
C ALA A 145 61.17 -11.96 -9.25
N ALA A 146 62.08 -12.93 -9.05
CA ALA A 146 61.75 -14.20 -8.40
C ALA A 146 61.24 -14.01 -6.96
N TYR A 147 61.86 -13.12 -6.19
CA TYR A 147 61.37 -12.73 -4.86
C TYR A 147 59.94 -12.19 -4.94
N ASN A 148 59.67 -11.21 -5.81
CA ASN A 148 58.34 -10.61 -5.96
C ASN A 148 57.30 -11.62 -6.45
N TRP A 149 57.58 -12.40 -7.51
CA TRP A 149 56.65 -13.41 -8.02
C TRP A 149 56.41 -14.54 -7.03
N SER A 150 57.37 -14.92 -6.19
CA SER A 150 57.12 -15.90 -5.12
C SER A 150 56.02 -15.44 -4.17
N ARG A 151 55.98 -14.13 -3.86
CA ARG A 151 54.98 -13.51 -2.96
C ARG A 151 53.58 -13.42 -3.61
N CYS A 152 53.47 -13.63 -4.91
CA CYS A 152 52.19 -13.80 -5.61
C CYS A 152 51.67 -15.24 -5.58
N VAL A 153 52.49 -16.22 -5.14
CA VAL A 153 52.07 -17.62 -4.94
C VAL A 153 51.46 -17.79 -3.55
N ASP A 154 52.25 -17.51 -2.51
CA ASP A 154 51.92 -17.83 -1.11
C ASP A 154 51.53 -16.62 -0.26
N GLU A 155 52.15 -15.46 -0.46
CA GLU A 155 51.87 -14.23 0.30
C GLU A 155 50.85 -13.26 -0.38
N LEU A 156 50.06 -13.70 -1.36
CA LEU A 156 49.21 -12.78 -2.17
C LEU A 156 48.22 -11.97 -1.31
N GLU A 157 47.54 -12.61 -0.36
CA GLU A 157 46.63 -11.97 0.59
C GLU A 157 47.37 -11.01 1.52
N SER A 158 48.61 -11.36 1.92
CA SER A 158 49.48 -10.47 2.69
C SER A 158 49.93 -9.25 1.88
N GLN A 159 50.08 -9.35 0.55
CA GLN A 159 50.34 -8.19 -0.31
C GLN A 159 49.13 -7.26 -0.33
N LEU A 160 47.94 -7.83 -0.54
CA LEU A 160 46.69 -7.08 -0.63
C LEU A 160 46.35 -6.38 0.70
N SER A 161 46.52 -7.05 1.85
CA SER A 161 46.41 -6.38 3.16
C SER A 161 47.50 -5.31 3.34
N LYS A 162 48.77 -5.60 3.02
CA LYS A 162 49.88 -4.64 3.22
C LYS A 162 49.77 -3.37 2.36
N HIS A 163 49.28 -3.50 1.12
CA HIS A 163 49.30 -2.42 0.13
C HIS A 163 47.91 -1.82 -0.18
N GLY A 164 46.82 -2.53 0.13
CA GLY A 164 45.44 -2.11 -0.12
C GLY A 164 44.54 -1.99 1.13
N SER A 165 44.98 -2.41 2.33
CA SER A 165 44.13 -2.31 3.52
C SER A 165 43.87 -0.86 3.94
N LEU A 166 42.58 -0.51 4.02
CA LEU A 166 42.09 0.79 4.45
C LEU A 166 41.90 0.89 5.97
N LYS A 167 42.29 -0.12 6.76
CA LYS A 167 42.02 -0.18 8.21
C LYS A 167 42.44 1.05 9.02
N LYS A 168 43.50 1.75 8.60
CA LYS A 168 43.95 3.01 9.23
C LYS A 168 42.90 4.12 9.22
N LEU A 169 41.88 4.04 8.35
CA LEU A 169 40.74 4.96 8.34
C LEU A 169 39.94 4.93 9.65
N TYR A 170 40.05 3.86 10.45
CA TYR A 170 39.55 3.82 11.84
C TYR A 170 39.95 5.06 12.65
N PHE A 171 41.18 5.56 12.50
CA PHE A 171 41.65 6.74 13.24
C PHE A 171 41.08 8.08 12.73
N TYR A 172 40.22 8.06 11.71
CA TYR A 172 39.67 9.23 11.02
C TYR A 172 38.12 9.21 10.95
N HIS A 173 37.45 8.49 11.86
CA HIS A 173 35.98 8.33 11.93
C HIS A 173 35.18 9.61 11.61
N GLN A 174 35.54 10.76 12.22
CA GLN A 174 34.84 12.03 11.98
C GLN A 174 34.87 12.47 10.51
N HIS A 175 35.98 12.26 9.80
CA HIS A 175 36.09 12.54 8.37
C HIS A 175 35.33 11.51 7.53
N LEU A 176 35.34 10.22 7.92
CA LEU A 176 34.54 9.19 7.26
C LEU A 176 33.05 9.53 7.30
N THR A 177 32.51 9.92 8.46
CA THR A 177 31.10 10.28 8.61
C THR A 177 30.71 11.48 7.74
N ILE A 178 31.61 12.46 7.55
CA ILE A 178 31.39 13.59 6.64
C ILE A 178 31.36 13.13 5.18
N VAL A 179 32.34 12.32 4.75
CA VAL A 179 32.40 11.80 3.37
C VAL A 179 31.21 10.89 3.06
N PHE A 180 30.83 10.02 3.99
CA PHE A 180 29.65 9.18 3.91
C PHE A 180 28.36 10.02 3.76
N ARG A 181 28.16 11.05 4.61
CA ARG A 181 26.99 11.93 4.51
C ARG A 181 26.92 12.64 3.16
N ASN A 182 28.04 13.11 2.64
CA ASN A 182 28.11 13.70 1.29
C ASN A 182 27.83 12.66 0.19
N THR A 183 28.24 11.41 0.37
CA THR A 183 27.99 10.30 -0.58
C THR A 183 26.50 9.93 -0.65
N MET A 184 25.81 9.87 0.49
CA MET A 184 24.39 9.52 0.58
C MET A 184 23.45 10.69 0.22
N PHE A 185 23.66 11.84 0.87
CA PHE A 185 22.69 12.94 0.91
C PHE A 185 23.08 14.14 0.04
N GLY A 186 24.33 14.21 -0.44
CA GLY A 186 24.80 15.30 -1.30
C GLY A 186 24.09 15.35 -2.66
N PRO A 187 24.07 16.51 -3.34
CA PRO A 187 23.42 16.68 -4.64
C PRO A 187 24.13 15.90 -5.77
N GLU A 188 25.46 15.83 -5.73
CA GLU A 188 26.28 14.96 -6.59
C GLU A 188 26.56 13.59 -5.93
N GLY A 189 25.92 13.31 -4.79
CA GLY A 189 26.06 12.08 -4.04
C GLY A 189 25.57 10.86 -4.84
N ARG A 190 26.32 9.77 -4.77
CA ARG A 190 25.98 8.48 -5.39
C ARG A 190 25.74 7.45 -4.28
N PRO A 191 24.50 7.25 -3.81
CA PRO A 191 24.18 6.34 -2.72
C PRO A 191 24.74 4.93 -2.92
N GLN A 192 24.74 4.44 -4.16
CA GLN A 192 25.36 3.17 -4.58
C GLN A 192 26.86 2.97 -4.22
N HIS A 193 27.56 4.02 -3.76
CA HIS A 193 28.95 3.93 -3.29
C HIS A 193 29.05 3.97 -1.75
N CYS A 194 27.95 4.09 -1.01
CA CYS A 194 27.97 4.15 0.46
C CYS A 194 28.38 2.82 1.10
N CYS A 195 28.02 1.69 0.50
CA CYS A 195 28.29 0.35 1.02
C CYS A 195 29.79 0.01 1.07
N ALA A 196 30.64 0.73 0.31
CA ALA A 196 32.09 0.64 0.44
C ALA A 196 32.58 1.04 1.85
N TRP A 197 31.90 1.97 2.53
CA TRP A 197 32.24 2.37 3.91
C TRP A 197 31.88 1.30 4.94
N LEU A 198 30.81 0.53 4.72
CA LEU A 198 30.45 -0.62 5.54
C LEU A 198 31.50 -1.73 5.46
N GLY A 199 31.92 -2.10 4.25
CA GLY A 199 32.88 -3.18 4.03
C GLY A 199 34.25 -2.96 4.69
N ILE A 200 34.67 -1.69 4.85
CA ILE A 200 35.94 -1.32 5.50
C ILE A 200 35.94 -1.67 7.00
N ALA A 201 34.79 -1.67 7.67
CA ALA A 201 34.69 -1.88 9.12
C ALA A 201 35.22 -3.25 9.59
N SER A 202 35.08 -4.29 8.76
CA SER A 202 35.62 -5.63 9.02
C SER A 202 37.15 -5.63 9.22
N SER A 203 37.86 -4.65 8.65
CA SER A 203 39.32 -4.51 8.76
C SER A 203 39.79 -3.74 10.00
N PHE A 204 38.89 -3.04 10.72
CA PHE A 204 39.25 -2.23 11.88
C PHE A 204 39.86 -3.04 13.05
N PRO A 205 39.41 -4.27 13.38
CA PRO A 205 40.07 -5.10 14.40
C PRO A 205 41.55 -5.42 14.06
N GLU A 206 41.93 -5.44 12.77
CA GLU A 206 43.33 -5.65 12.37
C GLU A 206 44.26 -4.45 12.69
N CYS A 207 43.75 -3.36 13.28
CA CYS A 207 44.56 -2.26 13.81
C CYS A 207 45.15 -2.58 15.19
N ALA A 208 44.68 -3.62 15.88
CA ALA A 208 45.16 -4.02 17.19
C ALA A 208 46.63 -4.47 17.18
N SER A 209 47.38 -4.05 18.20
CA SER A 209 48.72 -4.54 18.46
C SER A 209 48.68 -5.99 18.90
N THR A 210 49.51 -6.85 18.31
CA THR A 210 49.69 -8.25 18.75
C THR A 210 50.33 -8.37 20.15
N ILE A 211 50.69 -7.24 20.76
CA ILE A 211 51.26 -7.13 22.12
C ILE A 211 50.19 -6.69 23.15
N VAL A 212 49.08 -6.10 22.70
CA VAL A 212 48.03 -5.52 23.56
C VAL A 212 46.66 -6.11 23.17
N PRO A 213 46.32 -7.32 23.63
CA PRO A 213 45.13 -8.05 23.17
C PRO A 213 43.80 -7.37 23.53
N GLU A 214 43.77 -6.47 24.52
CA GLU A 214 42.59 -5.68 24.88
C GLU A 214 42.13 -4.78 23.72
N GLU A 215 43.07 -4.29 22.89
CA GLU A 215 42.77 -3.42 21.73
C GLU A 215 41.85 -4.11 20.72
N VAL A 216 41.97 -5.44 20.53
CA VAL A 216 41.08 -6.22 19.63
C VAL A 216 39.62 -6.08 20.08
N THR A 217 39.37 -6.17 21.39
CA THR A 217 38.02 -6.05 21.95
C THR A 217 37.48 -4.62 21.89
N LYS A 218 38.37 -3.62 21.85
CA LYS A 218 37.98 -2.22 21.70
C LYS A 218 37.60 -1.96 20.24
N PHE A 219 38.54 -2.17 19.30
CA PHE A 219 38.32 -1.92 17.88
C PHE A 219 37.19 -2.77 17.29
N GLY A 220 36.94 -3.98 17.83
CA GLY A 220 35.76 -4.77 17.49
C GLY A 220 34.43 -4.12 17.89
N ARG A 221 34.32 -3.58 19.11
CA ARG A 221 33.11 -2.87 19.57
C ARG A 221 32.90 -1.55 18.83
N ASP A 222 33.97 -0.79 18.65
CA ASP A 222 33.94 0.48 17.90
C ASP A 222 33.50 0.24 16.44
N ALA A 223 33.95 -0.86 15.82
CA ALA A 223 33.55 -1.27 14.47
C ALA A 223 32.10 -1.76 14.37
N VAL A 224 31.59 -2.48 15.38
CA VAL A 224 30.17 -2.87 15.49
C VAL A 224 29.27 -1.62 15.51
N LEU A 225 29.55 -0.68 16.42
CA LEU A 225 28.77 0.57 16.55
C LEU A 225 28.84 1.43 15.27
N TYR A 226 29.99 1.43 14.59
CA TYR A 226 30.15 2.11 13.29
C TYR A 226 29.30 1.48 12.19
N VAL A 227 29.25 0.14 12.11
CA VAL A 227 28.38 -0.55 11.14
C VAL A 227 26.91 -0.31 11.45
N GLU A 228 26.48 -0.43 12.72
CA GLU A 228 25.11 -0.17 13.15
C GLU A 228 24.65 1.25 12.77
N SER A 229 25.44 2.28 13.11
CA SER A 229 25.12 3.68 12.80
C SER A 229 25.14 3.99 11.30
N LEU A 230 26.02 3.33 10.52
CA LEU A 230 25.99 3.44 9.06
C LEU A 230 24.77 2.73 8.45
N ILE A 231 24.38 1.56 8.93
CA ILE A 231 23.18 0.84 8.45
C ILE A 231 21.94 1.70 8.72
N GLU A 232 21.76 2.20 9.95
CA GLU A 232 20.68 3.13 10.29
C GLU A 232 20.65 4.35 9.35
N SER A 233 21.82 4.96 9.11
CA SER A 233 21.94 6.12 8.22
C SER A 233 21.67 5.79 6.75
N ILE A 234 21.99 4.59 6.28
CA ILE A 234 21.73 4.14 4.90
C ILE A 234 20.25 3.80 4.72
N MET A 235 19.64 3.12 5.70
CA MET A 235 18.20 2.81 5.70
C MET A 235 17.36 4.10 5.81
N GLY A 236 17.75 5.06 6.65
CA GLY A 236 17.12 6.39 6.65
C GLY A 236 17.29 7.15 5.33
N GLY A 237 18.39 6.93 4.59
CA GLY A 237 18.58 7.46 3.24
C GLY A 237 17.72 6.77 2.17
N LEU A 238 17.57 5.44 2.27
CA LEU A 238 16.66 4.65 1.44
C LEU A 238 15.20 5.07 1.66
N GLU A 239 14.79 5.17 2.93
CA GLU A 239 13.47 5.67 3.31
C GLU A 239 13.24 7.09 2.80
N GLY A 240 14.24 7.97 2.92
CA GLY A 240 14.20 9.32 2.38
C GLY A 240 13.93 9.35 0.87
N LEU A 241 14.51 8.44 0.09
CA LEU A 241 14.25 8.34 -1.35
C LEU A 241 12.83 7.84 -1.66
N ILE A 242 12.33 6.84 -0.92
CA ILE A 242 10.94 6.35 -1.03
C ILE A 242 9.95 7.49 -0.70
N ASN A 243 10.16 8.19 0.42
CA ASN A 243 9.33 9.31 0.85
C ASN A 243 9.38 10.52 -0.12
N ILE A 244 10.50 10.75 -0.81
CA ILE A 244 10.61 11.77 -1.87
C ILE A 244 9.76 11.39 -3.09
N LEU A 245 9.85 10.13 -3.55
CA LEU A 245 9.03 9.62 -4.65
C LEU A 245 7.53 9.60 -4.28
N ASP A 246 7.21 9.34 -3.01
CA ASP A 246 5.85 9.34 -2.48
C ASP A 246 5.34 10.76 -2.07
N SER A 247 6.14 11.81 -2.25
CA SER A 247 5.71 13.17 -1.97
C SER A 247 4.80 13.75 -3.07
N GLU A 248 4.09 14.84 -2.75
CA GLU A 248 3.38 15.68 -3.73
C GLU A 248 4.31 16.26 -4.82
N GLY A 249 5.63 16.35 -4.55
CA GLY A 249 6.64 16.72 -5.54
C GLY A 249 7.24 15.54 -6.32
N GLY A 250 6.94 14.31 -5.91
CA GLY A 250 7.30 13.07 -6.59
C GLY A 250 6.16 12.60 -7.50
N PHE A 251 5.84 11.30 -7.45
CA PHE A 251 4.72 10.73 -8.21
C PHE A 251 3.35 11.35 -7.84
N GLY A 252 3.22 11.92 -6.64
CA GLY A 252 2.00 12.65 -6.25
C GLY A 252 1.71 13.84 -7.17
N SER A 253 2.74 14.48 -7.74
CA SER A 253 2.56 15.59 -8.70
C SER A 253 1.85 15.15 -9.99
N LEU A 254 2.01 13.87 -10.38
CA LEU A 254 1.40 13.28 -11.57
C LEU A 254 -0.01 12.78 -11.26
N GLU A 255 -0.19 12.10 -10.12
CA GLU A 255 -1.49 11.64 -9.63
C GLU A 255 -2.48 12.81 -9.44
N MET A 256 -2.02 13.94 -8.90
CA MET A 256 -2.85 15.14 -8.75
C MET A 256 -3.36 15.72 -10.09
N GLN A 257 -2.69 15.46 -11.22
CA GLN A 257 -3.21 15.88 -12.54
C GLN A 257 -4.43 15.05 -12.97
N LEU A 258 -4.57 13.83 -12.45
CA LEU A 258 -5.69 12.91 -12.71
C LEU A 258 -6.88 13.14 -11.77
N SER A 259 -6.77 14.07 -10.82
CA SER A 259 -7.81 14.34 -9.82
C SER A 259 -9.12 14.87 -10.44
N PRO A 260 -10.30 14.44 -9.95
CA PRO A 260 -11.58 15.01 -10.35
C PRO A 260 -11.66 16.54 -10.18
N GLU A 261 -10.96 17.08 -9.18
CA GLU A 261 -10.84 18.50 -8.87
C GLU A 261 -10.11 19.28 -9.99
N GLN A 262 -9.06 18.69 -10.57
CA GLN A 262 -8.37 19.24 -11.73
C GLN A 262 -9.24 19.18 -12.99
N ALA A 263 -9.97 18.08 -13.21
CA ALA A 263 -10.95 17.97 -14.30
C ALA A 263 -12.07 19.02 -14.17
N ALA A 264 -12.63 19.22 -12.97
CA ALA A 264 -13.62 20.25 -12.70
C ALA A 264 -13.09 21.67 -12.94
N THR A 265 -11.79 21.92 -12.67
CA THR A 265 -11.11 23.19 -12.98
C THR A 265 -11.04 23.43 -14.49
N LEU A 266 -10.65 22.42 -15.27
CA LEU A 266 -10.61 22.47 -16.74
C LEU A 266 -12.00 22.68 -17.35
N MET A 267 -13.03 22.01 -16.84
CA MET A 267 -14.43 22.22 -17.25
C MET A 267 -14.88 23.67 -16.98
N ASN A 268 -14.64 24.17 -15.77
CA ASN A 268 -14.99 25.55 -15.38
C ASN A 268 -14.35 26.62 -16.27
N LEU A 269 -13.09 26.41 -16.70
CA LEU A 269 -12.40 27.32 -17.62
C LEU A 269 -13.02 27.26 -19.02
N THR A 270 -13.29 26.05 -19.53
CA THR A 270 -13.88 25.82 -20.86
C THR A 270 -15.27 26.48 -20.98
N THR A 271 -16.12 26.31 -19.97
CA THR A 271 -17.46 26.93 -19.93
C THR A 271 -17.39 28.45 -19.93
N ARG A 272 -16.43 29.07 -19.24
CA ARG A 272 -16.24 30.54 -19.25
C ARG A 272 -15.79 31.06 -20.62
N ILE A 273 -14.96 30.31 -21.34
CA ILE A 273 -14.52 30.66 -22.69
C ILE A 273 -15.70 30.62 -23.68
N SER A 274 -16.60 29.63 -23.55
CA SER A 274 -17.83 29.52 -24.36
C SER A 274 -18.78 30.73 -24.24
N ILE A 275 -18.79 31.40 -23.09
CA ILE A 275 -19.72 32.51 -22.80
C ILE A 275 -19.17 33.87 -23.29
N HIS A 276 -17.85 34.03 -23.42
CA HIS A 276 -17.21 35.30 -23.83
C HIS A 276 -16.07 35.11 -24.85
N PRO A 277 -16.38 34.88 -26.14
CA PRO A 277 -15.37 34.70 -27.20
C PRO A 277 -14.56 35.97 -27.52
N ALA A 278 -14.95 37.14 -27.00
CA ALA A 278 -14.39 38.44 -27.40
C ALA A 278 -13.06 38.84 -26.72
N LYS A 279 -12.49 38.02 -25.82
CA LYS A 279 -11.18 38.29 -25.19
C LYS A 279 -10.35 37.02 -25.09
N SER A 280 -9.32 36.91 -25.93
CA SER A 280 -8.32 35.82 -25.91
C SER A 280 -7.65 35.70 -24.53
N PRO A 281 -7.78 34.56 -23.81
CA PRO A 281 -7.18 34.43 -22.48
C PRO A 281 -5.65 34.26 -22.58
N LYS A 282 -4.90 35.31 -22.25
CA LYS A 282 -3.42 35.24 -22.05
C LYS A 282 -3.06 34.53 -20.73
N GLY A 283 -3.66 33.36 -20.49
CA GLY A 283 -3.59 32.63 -19.23
C GLY A 283 -3.79 31.11 -19.34
N LEU A 284 -3.93 30.55 -20.54
CA LEU A 284 -3.94 29.09 -20.78
C LEU A 284 -2.54 28.45 -20.68
N SER A 285 -1.48 29.26 -20.66
CA SER A 285 -0.06 28.87 -20.70
C SER A 285 0.49 28.25 -19.41
N GLY A 286 -0.25 27.32 -18.79
CA GLY A 286 0.16 26.65 -17.55
C GLY A 286 -0.75 25.50 -17.09
N LEU A 287 -1.79 25.14 -17.85
CA LEU A 287 -2.57 23.92 -17.61
C LEU A 287 -2.23 22.90 -18.69
N HIS A 288 -1.28 22.04 -18.37
CA HIS A 288 -0.90 20.90 -19.18
C HIS A 288 -1.90 19.76 -18.97
N LEU A 289 -2.08 18.92 -19.99
CA LEU A 289 -2.84 17.68 -19.86
C LEU A 289 -1.92 16.58 -19.30
N PRO A 290 -2.45 15.61 -18.52
CA PRO A 290 -1.67 14.47 -18.04
C PRO A 290 -0.95 13.75 -19.18
N GLY A 291 0.31 13.36 -18.98
CA GLY A 291 1.16 12.79 -20.02
C GLY A 291 1.93 13.82 -20.84
N TYR A 292 1.74 15.13 -20.63
CA TYR A 292 2.57 16.17 -21.25
C TYR A 292 4.05 16.02 -20.88
N GLU A 293 4.31 15.66 -19.62
CA GLU A 293 5.63 15.35 -19.09
C GLU A 293 6.30 14.10 -19.70
N SER A 294 5.54 13.27 -20.43
CA SER A 294 6.04 12.07 -21.10
C SER A 294 6.53 12.31 -22.54
N TYR A 295 6.36 13.52 -23.10
CA TYR A 295 6.95 13.83 -24.41
C TYR A 295 8.46 14.10 -24.26
N PRO A 296 9.33 13.56 -25.16
CA PRO A 296 10.78 13.77 -25.07
C PRO A 296 11.22 15.24 -25.06
N GLU A 297 10.45 16.12 -25.70
CA GLU A 297 10.70 17.57 -25.71
C GLU A 297 10.57 18.24 -24.32
N TYR A 298 9.90 17.57 -23.37
CA TYR A 298 9.58 18.07 -22.04
C TYR A 298 10.07 17.18 -20.89
N SER A 299 10.96 16.20 -21.16
CA SER A 299 11.63 15.37 -20.12
C SER A 299 12.25 16.22 -18.99
N ASP A 300 12.66 17.46 -19.28
CA ASP A 300 13.05 18.47 -18.28
C ASP A 300 12.09 18.66 -17.10
N SER A 301 10.78 18.41 -17.24
CA SER A 301 9.84 18.48 -16.11
C SER A 301 9.92 17.30 -15.13
N ILE A 302 10.46 16.15 -15.54
CA ILE A 302 10.55 14.93 -14.70
C ILE A 302 11.97 14.59 -14.25
N LYS A 303 13.01 15.32 -14.68
CA LYS A 303 14.42 15.07 -14.29
C LYS A 303 14.67 14.84 -12.80
N MET A 304 13.94 15.52 -11.91
CA MET A 304 14.06 15.32 -10.46
C MET A 304 13.44 13.99 -9.99
N LEU A 305 12.34 13.56 -10.61
CA LEU A 305 11.71 12.26 -10.37
C LEU A 305 12.58 11.13 -10.91
N GLU A 306 13.06 11.25 -12.14
CA GLU A 306 14.02 10.31 -12.77
C GLU A 306 15.28 10.14 -11.92
N ALA A 307 15.88 11.26 -11.44
CA ALA A 307 17.06 11.22 -10.59
C ALA A 307 16.79 10.57 -9.22
N ALA A 308 15.61 10.77 -8.63
CA ALA A 308 15.22 10.10 -7.39
C ALA A 308 14.99 8.59 -7.60
N MET A 309 14.33 8.19 -8.69
CA MET A 309 14.13 6.78 -9.08
C MET A 309 15.47 6.09 -9.32
N GLN A 310 16.39 6.70 -10.06
CA GLN A 310 17.71 6.13 -10.34
C GLN A 310 18.56 6.01 -9.06
N ARG A 311 18.45 6.95 -8.11
CA ARG A 311 19.13 6.86 -6.81
C ARG A 311 18.56 5.73 -5.95
N LEU A 312 17.23 5.53 -5.95
CA LEU A 312 16.58 4.43 -5.24
C LEU A 312 17.01 3.08 -5.82
N THR A 313 16.77 2.85 -7.10
CA THR A 313 17.05 1.57 -7.78
C THR A 313 18.54 1.17 -7.72
N ASN A 314 19.46 2.13 -7.89
CA ASN A 314 20.90 1.87 -7.72
C ASN A 314 21.27 1.51 -6.28
N LEU A 315 20.65 2.15 -5.28
CA LEU A 315 20.90 1.84 -3.86
C LEU A 315 20.35 0.46 -3.49
N CYS A 316 19.13 0.14 -3.89
CA CYS A 316 18.51 -1.18 -3.75
C CYS A 316 19.38 -2.29 -4.36
N SER A 317 19.85 -2.09 -5.59
CA SER A 317 20.71 -3.07 -6.29
C SER A 317 22.00 -3.36 -5.51
N VAL A 318 22.70 -2.32 -5.04
CA VAL A 318 23.94 -2.52 -4.25
C VAL A 318 23.66 -3.12 -2.87
N LEU A 319 22.58 -2.73 -2.20
CA LEU A 319 22.18 -3.33 -0.91
C LEU A 319 21.75 -4.80 -1.05
N ASN A 320 21.22 -5.19 -2.21
CA ASN A 320 20.90 -6.58 -2.53
C ASN A 320 22.16 -7.43 -2.70
N ASP A 321 23.14 -6.92 -3.46
CA ASP A 321 24.32 -7.68 -3.91
C ASP A 321 25.45 -7.73 -2.87
N MET A 322 25.40 -6.89 -1.82
CA MET A 322 26.37 -6.87 -0.73
C MET A 322 26.37 -8.16 0.10
N GLU A 323 27.58 -8.70 0.31
CA GLU A 323 27.83 -9.81 1.23
C GLU A 323 27.59 -9.42 2.70
N PRO A 324 27.24 -10.39 3.59
CA PRO A 324 27.10 -10.12 5.01
C PRO A 324 28.39 -9.56 5.62
N ILE A 325 28.28 -8.46 6.36
CA ILE A 325 29.45 -7.80 6.96
C ILE A 325 29.79 -8.52 8.27
N CYS A 326 30.95 -9.17 8.31
CA CYS A 326 31.45 -9.84 9.51
C CYS A 326 32.39 -8.94 10.31
N VAL A 327 32.07 -8.69 11.58
CA VAL A 327 32.91 -7.96 12.54
C VAL A 327 33.09 -8.82 13.79
N LEU A 328 34.24 -9.49 13.88
CA LEU A 328 34.51 -10.55 14.87
C LEU A 328 33.41 -11.63 14.85
N ASN A 329 32.54 -11.65 15.86
CA ASN A 329 31.43 -12.61 15.99
C ASN A 329 30.07 -12.05 15.53
N HIS A 330 30.01 -10.77 15.11
CA HIS A 330 28.79 -10.13 14.63
C HIS A 330 28.69 -10.25 13.11
N VAL A 331 27.50 -10.56 12.60
CA VAL A 331 27.20 -10.71 11.17
C VAL A 331 26.01 -9.82 10.83
N PHE A 332 26.21 -8.83 9.97
CA PHE A 332 25.15 -7.91 9.54
C PHE A 332 24.64 -8.26 8.14
N VAL A 333 23.34 -8.51 8.01
CA VAL A 333 22.68 -8.89 6.75
C VAL A 333 21.84 -7.73 6.24
N LEU A 334 22.42 -6.91 5.34
CA LEU A 334 21.80 -5.66 4.86
C LEU A 334 20.42 -5.84 4.22
N ARG A 335 20.18 -7.01 3.59
CA ARG A 335 18.90 -7.33 2.98
C ARG A 335 17.74 -7.35 3.99
N GLU A 336 17.93 -7.93 5.18
CA GLU A 336 16.85 -7.95 6.18
C GLU A 336 16.58 -6.55 6.74
N SER A 337 17.62 -5.78 7.06
CA SER A 337 17.47 -4.38 7.47
C SER A 337 16.77 -3.52 6.40
N MET A 338 16.98 -3.83 5.11
CA MET A 338 16.26 -3.20 4.01
C MET A 338 14.78 -3.64 3.94
N ARG A 339 14.47 -4.92 4.20
CA ARG A 339 13.08 -5.41 4.30
C ARG A 339 12.34 -4.72 5.46
N GLU A 340 12.94 -4.71 6.65
CA GLU A 340 12.38 -4.04 7.84
C GLU A 340 12.20 -2.53 7.62
N CYS A 341 13.16 -1.86 6.99
CA CYS A 341 13.08 -0.44 6.64
C CYS A 341 11.89 -0.13 5.73
N ILE A 342 11.76 -0.85 4.60
CA ILE A 342 10.72 -0.62 3.59
C ILE A 342 9.33 -0.92 4.18
N LEU A 343 9.16 -2.07 4.84
CA LEU A 343 7.86 -2.45 5.40
C LEU A 343 7.48 -1.59 6.62
N GLY A 344 8.45 -1.21 7.44
CA GLY A 344 8.27 -0.29 8.57
C GLY A 344 7.96 1.14 8.13
N ASN A 345 8.46 1.58 6.98
CA ASN A 345 8.06 2.84 6.34
C ASN A 345 6.64 2.76 5.79
N PHE A 346 6.29 1.69 5.06
CA PHE A 346 4.93 1.47 4.56
C PHE A 346 3.88 1.45 5.69
N ARG A 347 4.15 0.75 6.79
CA ARG A 347 3.25 0.71 7.97
C ARG A 347 3.04 2.11 8.58
N ARG A 348 4.12 2.87 8.78
CA ARG A 348 4.05 4.27 9.25
C ARG A 348 3.30 5.16 8.26
N ARG A 349 3.51 4.98 6.95
CA ARG A 349 2.82 5.72 5.90
C ARG A 349 1.33 5.45 5.93
N MET A 350 0.90 4.18 5.99
CA MET A 350 -0.51 3.77 6.09
C MET A 350 -1.20 4.44 7.28
N LEU A 351 -0.62 4.35 8.48
CA LEU A 351 -1.15 5.01 9.67
C LEU A 351 -1.15 6.55 9.55
N SER A 352 -0.17 7.13 8.87
CA SER A 352 -0.04 8.58 8.67
C SER A 352 -0.94 9.16 7.59
N VAL A 353 -1.37 8.39 6.57
CA VAL A 353 -2.36 8.85 5.57
C VAL A 353 -3.80 8.54 5.97
N LEU A 354 -3.99 7.77 7.04
CA LEU A 354 -5.31 7.43 7.57
C LEU A 354 -6.05 8.64 8.15
N LYS A 355 -5.29 9.56 8.77
CA LYS A 355 -5.82 10.74 9.46
C LYS A 355 -5.14 12.00 8.92
N THR A 356 -5.94 13.02 8.65
CA THR A 356 -5.48 14.38 8.34
C THR A 356 -5.48 15.24 9.61
N ASP A 357 -4.98 16.47 9.53
CA ASP A 357 -5.08 17.46 10.62
C ASP A 357 -6.54 17.80 11.00
N ASN A 358 -7.52 17.52 10.12
CA ASN A 358 -8.92 17.89 10.32
C ASN A 358 -9.80 16.71 10.73
N ASP A 359 -9.65 15.55 10.07
CA ASP A 359 -10.27 14.27 10.47
C ASP A 359 -9.73 13.05 9.67
N LEU A 360 -10.38 11.88 9.76
CA LEU A 360 -10.22 10.72 8.88
C LEU A 360 -10.10 11.12 7.39
N GLN A 361 -9.14 10.50 6.68
CA GLN A 361 -8.97 10.68 5.23
C GLN A 361 -10.07 9.94 4.44
N ARG A 362 -10.59 10.57 3.37
CA ARG A 362 -11.54 9.94 2.44
C ARG A 362 -11.00 8.59 1.92
N PRO A 363 -11.78 7.49 1.99
CA PRO A 363 -11.32 6.14 1.60
C PRO A 363 -10.72 6.04 0.20
N SER A 364 -11.30 6.70 -0.80
CA SER A 364 -10.82 6.70 -2.19
C SER A 364 -9.43 7.33 -2.33
N VAL A 365 -9.16 8.39 -1.55
CA VAL A 365 -7.85 9.06 -1.51
C VAL A 365 -6.85 8.22 -0.73
N LEU A 366 -7.26 7.62 0.39
CA LEU A 366 -6.45 6.66 1.15
C LEU A 366 -6.02 5.48 0.27
N GLU A 367 -6.95 4.88 -0.49
CA GLU A 367 -6.67 3.81 -1.46
C GLU A 367 -5.64 4.27 -2.51
N SER A 368 -5.78 5.47 -3.09
CA SER A 368 -4.85 5.99 -4.10
C SER A 368 -3.43 6.20 -3.53
N LEU A 369 -3.33 6.84 -2.35
CA LEU A 369 -2.06 7.08 -1.66
C LEU A 369 -1.33 5.76 -1.32
N LEU A 370 -2.07 4.75 -0.85
CA LEU A 370 -1.52 3.42 -0.57
C LEU A 370 -1.07 2.72 -1.86
N ARG A 371 -1.89 2.73 -2.93
CA ARG A 371 -1.54 2.17 -4.24
C ARG A 371 -0.27 2.79 -4.81
N ARG A 372 -0.11 4.12 -4.72
CA ARG A 372 1.08 4.83 -5.20
C ARG A 372 2.33 4.48 -4.39
N HIS A 373 2.22 4.33 -3.07
CA HIS A 373 3.32 3.85 -2.24
C HIS A 373 3.71 2.40 -2.56
N ILE A 374 2.74 1.51 -2.75
CA ILE A 374 2.95 0.11 -3.16
C ILE A 374 3.67 0.03 -4.52
N ILE A 375 3.33 0.90 -5.49
CA ILE A 375 4.04 0.99 -6.78
C ILE A 375 5.52 1.38 -6.60
N ILE A 376 5.84 2.27 -5.65
CA ILE A 376 7.22 2.66 -5.33
C ILE A 376 7.98 1.49 -4.67
N ILE A 377 7.31 0.66 -3.85
CA ILE A 377 7.92 -0.55 -3.30
C ILE A 377 8.16 -1.60 -4.40
N HIS A 378 7.21 -1.82 -5.31
CA HIS A 378 7.42 -2.73 -6.44
C HIS A 378 8.55 -2.24 -7.39
N LEU A 379 8.77 -0.93 -7.51
CA LEU A 379 9.94 -0.36 -8.22
C LEU A 379 11.26 -0.69 -7.50
N ALA A 380 11.27 -0.74 -6.16
CA ALA A 380 12.42 -1.22 -5.40
C ALA A 380 12.58 -2.75 -5.51
N GLU A 381 11.49 -3.51 -5.45
CA GLU A 381 11.45 -4.98 -5.54
C GLU A 381 12.07 -5.50 -6.85
N GLN A 382 11.89 -4.78 -7.97
CA GLN A 382 12.56 -5.08 -9.24
C GLN A 382 14.10 -5.10 -9.16
N HIS A 383 14.69 -4.52 -8.12
CA HIS A 383 16.13 -4.44 -7.87
C HIS A 383 16.56 -5.23 -6.62
N ILE A 384 15.69 -6.08 -6.07
CA ILE A 384 15.90 -6.78 -4.79
C ILE A 384 15.45 -8.24 -4.90
N SER A 385 16.29 -9.18 -4.47
CA SER A 385 15.97 -10.62 -4.38
C SER A 385 15.21 -10.95 -3.09
N MET A 386 14.08 -10.30 -2.84
CA MET A 386 13.21 -10.51 -1.67
C MET A 386 11.74 -10.32 -2.04
N ASP A 387 10.86 -11.09 -1.40
CA ASP A 387 9.41 -10.94 -1.51
C ASP A 387 8.92 -9.81 -0.59
N LEU A 388 8.86 -8.59 -1.16
CA LEU A 388 8.29 -7.41 -0.51
C LEU A 388 6.77 -7.36 -0.70
N THR A 389 6.25 -7.94 -1.79
CA THR A 389 4.81 -8.16 -2.04
C THR A 389 4.13 -8.90 -0.88
N GLN A 390 4.74 -9.97 -0.36
CA GLN A 390 4.27 -10.70 0.80
C GLN A 390 4.39 -9.87 2.09
N GLY A 391 5.46 -9.09 2.24
CA GLY A 391 5.62 -8.14 3.36
C GLY A 391 4.54 -7.04 3.38
N ILE A 392 4.15 -6.51 2.21
CA ILE A 392 3.03 -5.57 2.06
C ILE A 392 1.73 -6.21 2.55
N ARG A 393 1.47 -7.48 2.18
CA ARG A 393 0.29 -8.23 2.68
C ARG A 393 0.33 -8.43 4.18
N GLU A 394 1.49 -8.74 4.76
CA GLU A 394 1.67 -8.87 6.21
C GLU A 394 1.36 -7.56 6.94
N VAL A 395 1.83 -6.42 6.43
CA VAL A 395 1.53 -5.09 6.99
C VAL A 395 0.05 -4.73 6.87
N ILE A 396 -0.55 -4.87 5.68
CA ILE A 396 -1.99 -4.58 5.48
C ILE A 396 -2.83 -5.49 6.36
N LEU A 397 -2.55 -6.80 6.40
CA LEU A 397 -3.28 -7.74 7.23
C LEU A 397 -3.16 -7.41 8.72
N THR A 398 -1.97 -7.05 9.21
CA THR A 398 -1.76 -6.67 10.62
C THR A 398 -2.56 -5.43 11.01
N GLU A 399 -2.68 -4.44 10.12
CA GLU A 399 -3.47 -3.22 10.37
C GLU A 399 -4.97 -3.38 10.05
N ALA A 400 -5.32 -4.35 9.20
CA ALA A 400 -6.70 -4.70 8.85
C ALA A 400 -7.38 -5.60 9.90
N PHE A 401 -6.61 -6.47 10.58
CA PHE A 401 -7.11 -7.58 11.40
C PHE A 401 -8.01 -7.13 12.55
N SER A 402 -9.19 -7.74 12.64
CA SER A 402 -10.22 -7.42 13.64
C SER A 402 -10.60 -8.59 14.54
N GLY A 403 -9.82 -9.68 14.48
CA GLY A 403 -10.17 -10.98 15.03
C GLY A 403 -10.66 -11.95 13.93
N PRO A 404 -11.13 -13.15 14.31
CA PRO A 404 -11.81 -14.07 13.42
C PRO A 404 -13.11 -13.46 12.86
N VAL A 405 -13.32 -13.57 11.55
CA VAL A 405 -14.57 -13.15 10.88
C VAL A 405 -15.76 -13.89 11.49
N SER A 406 -16.67 -13.14 12.10
CA SER A 406 -17.77 -13.58 12.95
C SER A 406 -18.76 -14.52 12.25
N SER A 407 -18.89 -14.37 10.93
CA SER A 407 -19.75 -15.21 10.09
C SER A 407 -19.11 -16.54 9.64
N LEU A 408 -17.77 -16.64 9.64
CA LEU A 408 -17.02 -17.77 9.08
C LEU A 408 -16.36 -18.66 10.15
N HIS A 409 -15.88 -18.08 11.25
CA HIS A 409 -15.02 -18.78 12.20
C HIS A 409 -15.71 -19.11 13.54
N LEU A 410 -15.29 -20.23 14.14
CA LEU A 410 -15.63 -20.62 15.50
C LEU A 410 -14.36 -20.64 16.35
N PHE A 411 -14.40 -19.95 17.49
CA PHE A 411 -13.38 -20.09 18.53
C PHE A 411 -14.06 -20.22 19.89
N GLU A 412 -13.61 -21.18 20.69
CA GLU A 412 -14.19 -21.49 22.02
C GLU A 412 -13.68 -20.57 23.15
N LYS A 413 -12.77 -19.63 22.82
CA LYS A 413 -12.20 -18.66 23.76
C LYS A 413 -12.02 -17.28 23.11
N PRO A 414 -12.50 -16.21 23.76
CA PRO A 414 -12.03 -14.86 23.49
C PRO A 414 -10.69 -14.65 24.23
N GLU A 415 -9.58 -14.95 23.56
CA GLU A 415 -8.28 -14.39 23.97
C GLU A 415 -8.23 -12.90 23.59
N GLU A 416 -7.39 -12.10 24.26
CA GLU A 416 -7.32 -10.65 24.08
C GLU A 416 -6.72 -10.27 22.71
N GLN A 417 -7.55 -10.31 21.67
CA GLN A 417 -7.15 -10.08 20.28
C GLN A 417 -6.90 -8.61 20.02
N HIS A 418 -5.62 -8.27 19.88
CA HIS A 418 -5.17 -6.94 19.47
C HIS A 418 -5.69 -6.64 18.05
N THR A 419 -6.65 -5.71 17.95
CA THR A 419 -7.14 -5.21 16.65
C THR A 419 -6.06 -4.35 16.00
N GLY A 420 -5.93 -4.45 14.67
CA GLY A 420 -5.10 -3.54 13.87
C GLY A 420 -5.52 -2.08 14.09
N SER A 421 -4.54 -1.23 14.41
CA SER A 421 -4.78 0.15 14.84
C SER A 421 -5.45 1.00 13.75
N ALA A 422 -5.21 0.68 12.48
CA ALA A 422 -5.91 1.30 11.36
C ALA A 422 -7.40 0.94 11.34
N THR A 423 -7.77 -0.35 11.30
CA THR A 423 -9.19 -0.78 11.30
C THR A 423 -9.94 -0.26 12.52
N GLU A 424 -9.34 -0.29 13.71
CA GLU A 424 -9.96 0.30 14.90
C GLU A 424 -10.28 1.79 14.71
N ALA A 425 -9.31 2.58 14.24
CA ALA A 425 -9.50 4.01 14.04
C ALA A 425 -10.62 4.33 13.01
N VAL A 426 -10.73 3.55 11.93
CA VAL A 426 -11.75 3.79 10.89
C VAL A 426 -13.14 3.32 11.33
N CYS A 427 -13.28 2.11 11.87
CA CYS A 427 -14.60 1.59 12.26
C CYS A 427 -15.19 2.43 13.40
N ASN A 428 -14.37 2.84 14.39
CA ASN A 428 -14.82 3.74 15.45
C ASN A 428 -15.28 5.10 14.88
N TRP A 429 -14.56 5.64 13.86
CA TRP A 429 -14.92 6.90 13.22
C TRP A 429 -16.30 6.85 12.54
N TYR A 430 -16.56 5.85 11.69
CA TYR A 430 -17.86 5.70 11.02
C TYR A 430 -19.01 5.54 12.02
N ILE A 431 -18.77 4.76 13.08
CA ILE A 431 -19.78 4.49 14.10
C ILE A 431 -20.19 5.76 14.86
N ASP A 432 -19.22 6.55 15.33
CA ASP A 432 -19.53 7.76 16.11
C ASP A 432 -20.01 8.94 15.24
N ASN A 433 -19.53 9.05 14.00
CA ASN A 433 -19.80 10.21 13.15
C ASN A 433 -20.93 10.03 12.12
N ILE A 434 -21.12 8.82 11.58
CA ILE A 434 -22.16 8.54 10.58
C ILE A 434 -23.35 7.81 11.20
N VAL A 435 -23.10 6.76 11.98
CA VAL A 435 -24.17 5.88 12.48
C VAL A 435 -24.88 6.48 13.70
N LYS A 436 -24.12 7.01 14.66
CA LYS A 436 -24.66 7.63 15.88
C LYS A 436 -24.91 9.15 15.78
N ASP A 437 -24.33 9.83 14.79
CA ASP A 437 -24.30 11.30 14.65
C ASP A 437 -23.94 12.06 15.96
N VAL A 438 -22.87 11.63 16.65
CA VAL A 438 -22.46 12.21 17.96
C VAL A 438 -22.15 13.71 17.86
N SER A 439 -21.78 14.19 16.68
CA SER A 439 -21.48 15.61 16.42
C SER A 439 -22.71 16.48 16.10
N GLY A 440 -23.88 15.88 15.84
CA GLY A 440 -25.07 16.63 15.41
C GLY A 440 -24.87 17.30 14.05
N ALA A 441 -24.25 16.59 13.11
CA ALA A 441 -24.06 17.01 11.73
C ALA A 441 -25.34 16.94 10.90
N GLY A 442 -26.37 16.23 11.38
CA GLY A 442 -27.64 16.04 10.69
C GLY A 442 -27.48 15.04 9.56
N ILE A 443 -27.12 13.80 9.91
CA ILE A 443 -26.95 12.70 8.95
C ILE A 443 -28.31 12.30 8.35
N LEU A 444 -28.41 12.34 7.01
CA LEU A 444 -29.61 12.05 6.22
C LEU A 444 -29.32 10.96 5.19
N PHE A 445 -30.09 9.87 5.18
CA PHE A 445 -29.97 8.85 4.12
C PHE A 445 -30.60 9.36 2.82
N ALA A 446 -29.93 9.22 1.68
CA ALA A 446 -30.43 9.64 0.37
C ALA A 446 -30.52 8.43 -0.59
N PRO A 447 -31.64 7.68 -0.57
CA PRO A 447 -31.83 6.47 -1.39
C PRO A 447 -31.45 6.65 -2.86
N GLN A 448 -31.85 7.76 -3.49
CA GLN A 448 -31.62 8.04 -4.91
C GLN A 448 -30.14 8.19 -5.28
N HIS A 449 -29.26 8.39 -4.30
CA HIS A 449 -27.82 8.53 -4.48
C HIS A 449 -27.01 7.38 -3.86
N LYS A 450 -27.64 6.40 -3.20
CA LYS A 450 -26.96 5.33 -2.43
C LYS A 450 -25.85 5.85 -1.48
N CYS A 451 -26.13 6.94 -0.76
CA CYS A 451 -25.22 7.53 0.22
C CYS A 451 -25.97 8.15 1.40
N PHE A 452 -25.23 8.51 2.45
CA PHE A 452 -25.70 9.47 3.43
C PHE A 452 -25.17 10.86 3.07
N LYS A 453 -25.97 11.89 3.34
CA LYS A 453 -25.59 13.31 3.27
C LYS A 453 -25.59 13.91 4.66
N SER A 454 -24.94 15.05 4.86
CA SER A 454 -24.98 15.77 6.14
C SER A 454 -25.33 17.25 5.96
N THR A 455 -26.00 17.85 6.94
CA THR A 455 -26.30 19.30 6.91
C THR A 455 -25.07 20.16 7.27
N ARG A 456 -24.06 19.55 7.90
CA ARG A 456 -22.78 20.15 8.30
C ARG A 456 -21.62 19.20 7.96
N PRO A 457 -20.38 19.69 7.86
CA PRO A 457 -19.22 18.82 7.77
C PRO A 457 -19.13 17.87 8.96
N VAL A 458 -18.93 16.59 8.63
CA VAL A 458 -18.56 15.50 9.52
C VAL A 458 -17.03 15.50 9.57
N GLY A 459 -16.48 16.26 10.52
CA GLY A 459 -15.05 16.59 10.52
C GLY A 459 -14.67 17.43 9.29
N GLY A 460 -13.74 16.93 8.49
CA GLY A 460 -13.23 17.63 7.29
C GLY A 460 -14.15 17.60 6.05
N TYR A 461 -15.17 16.76 6.01
CA TYR A 461 -15.96 16.47 4.79
C TYR A 461 -17.46 16.37 5.06
N PHE A 462 -18.32 16.52 4.05
CA PHE A 462 -19.73 16.13 4.19
C PHE A 462 -19.89 14.61 4.05
N ALA A 463 -20.91 14.02 4.67
CA ALA A 463 -21.07 12.56 4.77
C ALA A 463 -21.07 11.83 3.41
N GLU A 464 -21.53 12.46 2.34
CA GLU A 464 -21.52 11.86 1.00
C GLU A 464 -20.11 11.61 0.46
N SER A 465 -19.12 12.38 0.94
CA SER A 465 -17.71 12.25 0.53
C SER A 465 -16.99 11.04 1.16
N VAL A 466 -17.68 10.30 2.03
CA VAL A 466 -17.18 9.10 2.74
C VAL A 466 -18.19 7.95 2.77
N THR A 467 -19.48 8.19 2.46
CA THR A 467 -20.54 7.15 2.45
C THR A 467 -21.18 6.92 1.07
N ASP A 468 -20.71 7.58 0.01
CA ASP A 468 -20.99 7.14 -1.35
C ASP A 468 -20.54 5.69 -1.53
N LEU A 469 -21.28 4.90 -2.31
CA LEU A 469 -21.00 3.49 -2.57
C LEU A 469 -19.55 3.28 -3.06
N ARG A 470 -18.98 4.25 -3.78
CA ARG A 470 -17.57 4.20 -4.26
C ARG A 470 -16.55 4.40 -3.14
N GLU A 471 -16.87 5.20 -2.12
CA GLU A 471 -16.02 5.39 -0.92
C GLU A 471 -16.09 4.16 -0.02
N LEU A 472 -17.29 3.58 0.14
CA LEU A 472 -17.46 2.31 0.86
C LEU A 472 -16.73 1.17 0.14
N GLN A 473 -16.77 1.09 -1.20
CA GLN A 473 -15.94 0.15 -1.96
C GLN A 473 -14.44 0.35 -1.70
N ALA A 474 -13.96 1.60 -1.68
CA ALA A 474 -12.54 1.88 -1.38
C ALA A 474 -12.16 1.48 0.06
N PHE A 475 -13.06 1.68 1.03
CA PHE A 475 -12.90 1.14 2.39
C PHE A 475 -12.76 -0.40 2.37
N VAL A 476 -13.64 -1.11 1.66
CA VAL A 476 -13.54 -2.58 1.55
C VAL A 476 -12.26 -3.02 0.83
N ARG A 477 -11.80 -2.31 -0.21
CA ARG A 477 -10.53 -2.63 -0.90
C ARG A 477 -9.30 -2.45 -0.01
N VAL A 478 -9.33 -1.53 0.97
CA VAL A 478 -8.21 -1.30 1.91
C VAL A 478 -8.25 -2.23 3.13
N PHE A 479 -9.42 -2.46 3.73
CA PHE A 479 -9.54 -3.21 5.01
C PHE A 479 -10.12 -4.63 4.87
N GLY A 480 -10.60 -4.99 3.67
CA GLY A 480 -11.13 -6.32 3.35
C GLY A 480 -12.31 -6.75 4.24
N GLY A 481 -12.55 -8.06 4.26
CA GLY A 481 -13.61 -8.67 5.08
C GLY A 481 -13.42 -8.45 6.59
N TYR A 482 -12.19 -8.21 7.07
CA TYR A 482 -11.93 -7.91 8.49
C TYR A 482 -12.46 -6.52 8.89
N GLY A 483 -12.26 -5.51 8.04
CA GLY A 483 -12.85 -4.18 8.25
C GLY A 483 -14.37 -4.21 8.19
N VAL A 484 -14.93 -4.94 7.22
CA VAL A 484 -16.38 -5.14 7.07
C VAL A 484 -16.97 -5.83 8.31
N ASP A 485 -16.45 -6.99 8.73
CA ASP A 485 -16.98 -7.76 9.87
C ASP A 485 -16.89 -6.98 11.20
N ARG A 486 -15.86 -6.15 11.40
CA ARG A 486 -15.82 -5.24 12.56
C ARG A 486 -16.90 -4.17 12.46
N LEU A 487 -17.04 -3.52 11.30
CA LEU A 487 -17.98 -2.42 11.13
C LEU A 487 -19.42 -2.91 11.25
N ASP A 488 -19.79 -3.97 10.50
CA ASP A 488 -21.06 -4.71 10.64
C ASP A 488 -21.35 -5.04 12.10
N ARG A 489 -20.41 -5.67 12.81
CA ARG A 489 -20.60 -6.03 14.22
C ARG A 489 -20.85 -4.80 15.12
N MET A 490 -20.16 -3.68 14.91
CA MET A 490 -20.41 -2.45 15.68
C MET A 490 -21.76 -1.79 15.32
N VAL A 491 -22.21 -1.89 14.06
CA VAL A 491 -23.55 -1.43 13.62
C VAL A 491 -24.65 -2.34 14.18
N LYS A 492 -24.42 -3.66 14.25
CA LYS A 492 -25.27 -4.65 14.93
C LYS A 492 -25.35 -4.37 16.44
N GLU A 493 -24.23 -4.14 17.13
CA GLU A 493 -24.19 -3.78 18.56
C GLU A 493 -25.01 -2.51 18.85
N HIS A 494 -24.93 -1.49 17.99
CA HIS A 494 -25.75 -0.28 18.11
C HIS A 494 -27.24 -0.55 17.84
N THR A 495 -27.55 -1.32 16.78
CA THR A 495 -28.94 -1.63 16.40
C THR A 495 -29.62 -2.53 17.43
N ALA A 496 -28.89 -3.46 18.03
CA ALA A 496 -29.34 -4.26 19.16
C ALA A 496 -29.80 -3.39 20.33
N ALA A 497 -29.06 -2.31 20.65
CA ALA A 497 -29.49 -1.38 21.70
C ALA A 497 -30.81 -0.68 21.34
N LEU A 498 -30.98 -0.24 20.09
CA LEU A 498 -32.20 0.40 19.61
C LEU A 498 -33.40 -0.57 19.59
N LEU A 499 -33.21 -1.82 19.19
CA LEU A 499 -34.24 -2.86 19.24
C LEU A 499 -34.66 -3.20 20.69
N ASN A 500 -33.72 -3.20 21.63
CA ASN A 500 -34.03 -3.35 23.06
C ASN A 500 -34.78 -2.13 23.65
N CYS A 501 -34.53 -0.92 23.14
CA CYS A 501 -35.36 0.24 23.46
C CYS A 501 -36.80 0.07 22.93
N ILE A 502 -36.97 -0.36 21.68
CA ILE A 502 -38.30 -0.63 21.07
C ILE A 502 -39.06 -1.73 21.84
N ASP A 503 -38.41 -2.83 22.20
CA ASP A 503 -38.97 -3.89 23.05
C ASP A 503 -39.43 -3.37 24.42
N THR A 504 -38.61 -2.52 25.05
CA THR A 504 -38.95 -1.90 26.33
C THR A 504 -40.14 -0.95 26.21
N SER A 505 -40.23 -0.19 25.12
CA SER A 505 -41.37 0.69 24.82
C SER A 505 -42.65 -0.09 24.46
N LEU A 506 -42.54 -1.23 23.77
CA LEU A 506 -43.67 -2.16 23.54
C LEU A 506 -44.21 -2.68 24.87
N ARG A 507 -43.34 -3.25 25.72
CA ARG A 507 -43.72 -3.80 27.02
C ARG A 507 -44.30 -2.73 27.96
N ALA A 508 -43.78 -1.50 27.93
CA ALA A 508 -44.30 -0.37 28.71
C ALA A 508 -45.69 0.12 28.25
N ASN A 509 -46.00 0.04 26.95
CA ASN A 509 -47.27 0.50 26.38
C ASN A 509 -48.29 -0.63 26.11
N ARG A 510 -47.99 -1.89 26.48
CA ARG A 510 -48.76 -3.10 26.13
C ARG A 510 -50.27 -2.94 26.30
N GLU A 511 -50.72 -2.50 27.47
CA GLU A 511 -52.15 -2.37 27.79
C GLU A 511 -52.85 -1.26 26.99
N VAL A 512 -52.14 -0.17 26.70
CA VAL A 512 -52.62 0.92 25.83
C VAL A 512 -52.71 0.43 24.37
N LEU A 513 -51.73 -0.35 23.92
CA LEU A 513 -51.71 -0.94 22.57
C LEU A 513 -52.81 -2.00 22.37
N GLU A 514 -53.12 -2.79 23.41
CA GLU A 514 -54.26 -3.70 23.44
C GLU A 514 -55.60 -2.93 23.36
N ALA A 515 -55.73 -1.80 24.05
CA ALA A 515 -56.89 -0.91 23.93
C ALA A 515 -56.99 -0.20 22.57
N VAL A 516 -55.86 0.17 21.95
CA VAL A 516 -55.81 0.66 20.56
C VAL A 516 -56.29 -0.42 19.60
N ALA A 517 -55.83 -1.67 19.74
CA ALA A 517 -56.29 -2.80 18.94
C ALA A 517 -57.80 -3.05 19.09
N GLY A 518 -58.36 -2.85 20.28
CA GLY A 518 -59.81 -2.89 20.53
C GLY A 518 -60.59 -1.76 19.83
N SER A 519 -60.23 -0.49 20.07
CA SER A 519 -60.94 0.69 19.53
C SER A 519 -60.84 0.82 18.00
N ILE A 520 -59.81 0.23 17.38
CA ILE A 520 -59.73 0.04 15.92
C ILE A 520 -60.91 -0.77 15.36
N HIS A 521 -61.49 -1.67 16.16
CA HIS A 521 -62.63 -2.51 15.77
C HIS A 521 -63.99 -1.96 16.26
N SER A 522 -64.02 -1.05 17.24
CA SER A 522 -65.25 -0.36 17.68
C SER A 522 -65.74 0.66 16.65
N GLY A 523 -64.81 1.26 15.89
CA GLY A 523 -65.09 2.30 14.90
C GLY A 523 -65.23 3.71 15.48
N ASP A 524 -65.16 3.87 16.80
CA ASP A 524 -65.20 5.20 17.44
C ASP A 524 -63.85 5.92 17.23
N ARG A 525 -63.90 7.05 16.51
CA ARG A 525 -62.74 7.91 16.23
C ARG A 525 -62.24 8.64 17.48
N ILE A 526 -63.13 9.01 18.39
CA ILE A 526 -62.83 9.78 19.62
C ILE A 526 -62.21 8.85 20.66
N GLU A 527 -62.78 7.67 20.87
CA GLU A 527 -62.21 6.62 21.73
C GLU A 527 -60.76 6.31 21.29
N ARG A 528 -60.58 5.99 20.01
CA ARG A 528 -59.28 5.67 19.41
C ARG A 528 -58.26 6.81 19.51
N GLU A 529 -58.65 8.05 19.23
CA GLU A 529 -57.77 9.22 19.37
C GLU A 529 -57.37 9.49 20.83
N THR A 530 -58.28 9.30 21.79
CA THR A 530 -57.94 9.44 23.22
C THR A 530 -57.06 8.30 23.73
N THR A 531 -57.22 7.08 23.23
CA THR A 531 -56.34 5.94 23.57
C THR A 531 -54.93 6.12 23.00
N MET A 532 -54.79 6.58 21.74
CA MET A 532 -53.48 6.85 21.14
C MET A 532 -52.69 7.95 21.88
N LYS A 533 -53.39 8.94 22.46
CA LYS A 533 -52.79 9.99 23.30
C LYS A 533 -52.31 9.51 24.68
N GLN A 534 -52.56 8.26 25.05
CA GLN A 534 -52.04 7.64 26.29
C GLN A 534 -50.71 6.90 26.07
N ILE A 535 -50.22 6.79 24.82
CA ILE A 535 -48.94 6.15 24.50
C ILE A 535 -47.79 7.02 25.01
N ILE A 536 -46.95 6.44 25.87
CA ILE A 536 -45.84 7.11 26.55
C ILE A 536 -44.64 7.21 25.61
N ASP A 537 -43.99 8.38 25.60
CA ASP A 537 -42.75 8.69 24.88
C ASP A 537 -42.76 8.42 23.36
N MET A 538 -43.92 8.43 22.72
CA MET A 538 -44.11 8.08 21.29
C MET A 538 -43.07 8.72 20.34
N ASP A 539 -42.80 10.03 20.45
CA ASP A 539 -41.84 10.72 19.57
C ASP A 539 -40.39 10.21 19.79
N THR A 540 -40.04 9.76 20.99
CA THR A 540 -38.77 9.11 21.31
C THR A 540 -38.68 7.71 20.69
N VAL A 541 -39.77 6.94 20.73
CA VAL A 541 -39.83 5.60 20.10
C VAL A 541 -39.71 5.71 18.58
N VAL A 542 -40.37 6.70 17.97
CA VAL A 542 -40.19 7.04 16.55
C VAL A 542 -38.72 7.37 16.25
N GLY A 543 -38.06 8.13 17.12
CA GLY A 543 -36.62 8.43 17.03
C GLY A 543 -35.75 7.16 17.00
N PHE A 544 -35.95 6.22 17.93
CA PHE A 544 -35.22 4.95 17.95
C PHE A 544 -35.48 4.12 16.67
N CYS A 545 -36.71 4.09 16.17
CA CYS A 545 -37.06 3.37 14.95
C CYS A 545 -36.42 4.00 13.70
N ILE A 546 -36.32 5.34 13.63
CA ILE A 546 -35.61 6.04 12.55
C ILE A 546 -34.11 5.73 12.59
N GLN A 547 -33.48 5.78 13.77
CA GLN A 547 -32.07 5.44 13.95
C GLN A 547 -31.77 3.98 13.56
N ALA A 548 -32.63 3.03 13.95
CA ALA A 548 -32.49 1.63 13.55
C ALA A 548 -32.60 1.48 12.02
N GLY A 549 -33.54 2.20 11.40
CA GLY A 549 -33.66 2.26 9.94
C GLY A 549 -32.46 2.88 9.22
N GLN A 550 -31.80 3.86 9.84
CA GLN A 550 -30.53 4.43 9.34
C GLN A 550 -29.41 3.40 9.43
N ALA A 551 -29.30 2.66 10.54
CA ALA A 551 -28.30 1.61 10.71
C ALA A 551 -28.48 0.47 9.70
N ILE A 552 -29.71 -0.02 9.49
CA ILE A 552 -30.05 -1.01 8.45
C ILE A 552 -29.71 -0.46 7.03
N SER A 553 -30.00 0.82 6.77
CA SER A 553 -29.65 1.45 5.49
C SER A 553 -28.14 1.58 5.27
N PHE A 554 -27.35 1.73 6.34
CA PHE A 554 -25.89 1.77 6.29
C PHE A 554 -25.29 0.38 6.07
N ASP A 555 -25.79 -0.65 6.76
CA ASP A 555 -25.33 -2.03 6.54
C ASP A 555 -25.63 -2.51 5.11
N CYS A 556 -26.81 -2.17 4.57
CA CYS A 556 -27.15 -2.48 3.18
C CYS A 556 -26.17 -1.86 2.17
N LEU A 557 -25.72 -0.61 2.37
CA LEU A 557 -24.68 -0.01 1.53
C LEU A 557 -23.30 -0.67 1.72
N LEU A 558 -22.95 -1.05 2.96
CA LEU A 558 -21.71 -1.74 3.27
C LEU A 558 -21.67 -3.14 2.64
N ALA A 559 -22.77 -3.88 2.70
CA ALA A 559 -22.93 -5.20 2.09
C ALA A 559 -22.95 -5.13 0.55
N GLU A 560 -23.59 -4.12 -0.05
CA GLU A 560 -23.52 -3.89 -1.50
C GLU A 560 -22.08 -3.56 -1.94
N ALA A 561 -21.38 -2.68 -1.21
CA ALA A 561 -19.97 -2.38 -1.47
C ALA A 561 -19.07 -3.62 -1.32
N ALA A 562 -19.33 -4.46 -0.31
CA ALA A 562 -18.59 -5.70 -0.08
C ALA A 562 -18.85 -6.75 -1.17
N GLY A 563 -20.09 -6.89 -1.64
CA GLY A 563 -20.44 -7.75 -2.77
C GLY A 563 -19.72 -7.35 -4.06
N ILE A 564 -19.76 -6.06 -4.42
CA ILE A 564 -19.10 -5.54 -5.62
C ILE A 564 -17.58 -5.76 -5.56
N VAL A 565 -16.93 -5.47 -4.42
CA VAL A 565 -15.47 -5.67 -4.27
C VAL A 565 -15.10 -7.16 -4.24
N LEU A 566 -15.95 -8.04 -3.72
CA LEU A 566 -15.75 -9.49 -3.80
C LEU A 566 -15.92 -10.02 -5.23
N GLU A 567 -16.85 -9.46 -6.01
CA GLU A 567 -17.00 -9.80 -7.43
C GLU A 567 -15.81 -9.31 -8.28
N GLU A 568 -15.31 -8.09 -8.02
CA GLU A 568 -14.09 -7.56 -8.66
C GLU A 568 -12.84 -8.39 -8.30
N GLY A 569 -12.64 -8.68 -7.01
CA GLY A 569 -11.39 -9.24 -6.47
C GLY A 569 -11.32 -10.77 -6.41
N ALA A 570 -12.46 -11.45 -6.25
CA ALA A 570 -12.54 -12.91 -6.12
C ALA A 570 -13.83 -13.48 -6.75
N PRO A 571 -14.06 -13.30 -8.07
CA PRO A 571 -15.32 -13.63 -8.75
C PRO A 571 -15.75 -15.10 -8.60
N LEU A 572 -14.81 -16.04 -8.43
CA LEU A 572 -15.13 -17.45 -8.17
C LEU A 572 -15.73 -17.67 -6.78
N ILE A 573 -15.33 -16.88 -5.77
CA ILE A 573 -15.92 -16.93 -4.42
C ILE A 573 -17.29 -16.25 -4.44
N HIS A 574 -17.41 -15.09 -5.09
CA HIS A 574 -18.71 -14.42 -5.29
C HIS A 574 -19.71 -15.35 -6.00
N SER A 575 -19.32 -15.95 -7.13
CA SER A 575 -20.15 -16.89 -7.88
C SER A 575 -20.47 -18.17 -7.10
N LEU A 576 -19.59 -18.65 -6.22
CA LEU A 576 -19.87 -19.78 -5.36
C LEU A 576 -20.95 -19.40 -4.32
N LEU A 577 -20.78 -18.28 -3.62
CA LEU A 577 -21.76 -17.80 -2.64
C LEU A 577 -23.11 -17.49 -3.29
N ALA A 578 -23.14 -16.85 -4.46
CA ALA A 578 -24.36 -16.53 -5.20
C ALA A 578 -25.05 -17.77 -5.78
N GLY A 579 -24.28 -18.79 -6.17
CA GLY A 579 -24.81 -20.09 -6.56
C GLY A 579 -25.41 -20.84 -5.37
N VAL A 580 -24.68 -20.87 -4.24
CA VAL A 580 -25.09 -21.55 -3.01
C VAL A 580 -26.32 -20.91 -2.37
N ALA A 581 -26.36 -19.58 -2.24
CA ALA A 581 -27.45 -18.85 -1.59
C ALA A 581 -28.83 -19.15 -2.23
N ARG A 582 -28.87 -19.35 -3.54
CA ARG A 582 -30.08 -19.71 -4.32
C ARG A 582 -30.56 -21.15 -4.12
N HIS A 583 -29.79 -21.98 -3.41
CA HIS A 583 -30.08 -23.39 -3.15
C HIS A 583 -29.97 -23.75 -1.65
N LEU A 584 -29.91 -22.75 -0.75
CA LEU A 584 -30.08 -23.00 0.67
C LEU A 584 -31.54 -23.44 0.91
N PRO A 585 -31.79 -24.52 1.68
CA PRO A 585 -33.14 -24.98 1.92
C PRO A 585 -33.79 -24.13 3.01
N ASP A 586 -35.00 -23.65 2.72
CA ASP A 586 -35.80 -22.82 3.62
C ASP A 586 -36.55 -23.68 4.68
N GLU A 587 -35.77 -24.52 5.37
CA GLU A 587 -36.17 -25.31 6.53
C GLU A 587 -36.25 -24.42 7.78
N LEU A 588 -37.29 -24.62 8.60
CA LEU A 588 -37.51 -23.86 9.84
C LEU A 588 -37.94 -24.85 10.96
N PRO A 589 -37.15 -25.02 12.04
CA PRO A 589 -35.93 -24.28 12.39
C PRO A 589 -34.73 -24.59 11.50
N GLU A 590 -33.97 -23.55 11.17
CA GLU A 590 -32.84 -23.62 10.24
C GLU A 590 -31.59 -24.20 10.90
N ARG A 591 -30.92 -25.14 10.23
CA ARG A 591 -29.68 -25.76 10.75
C ARG A 591 -28.56 -24.73 10.87
N LYS A 592 -27.72 -24.88 11.91
CA LYS A 592 -26.67 -23.90 12.30
C LYS A 592 -25.68 -23.61 11.16
N GLU A 593 -25.46 -24.58 10.29
CA GLU A 593 -24.56 -24.53 9.14
C GLU A 593 -25.17 -23.71 7.99
N ILE A 594 -26.45 -23.93 7.70
CA ILE A 594 -27.20 -23.21 6.65
C ILE A 594 -27.31 -21.73 7.05
N ARG A 595 -27.67 -21.48 8.32
CA ARG A 595 -27.81 -20.12 8.88
C ARG A 595 -26.52 -19.31 8.78
N ARG A 596 -25.36 -19.95 8.95
CA ARG A 596 -24.05 -19.31 8.72
C ARG A 596 -23.80 -18.99 7.27
N LEU A 597 -24.14 -19.91 6.38
CA LEU A 597 -23.98 -19.73 4.94
C LEU A 597 -24.88 -18.60 4.42
N ARG A 598 -26.08 -18.44 5.00
CA ARG A 598 -26.93 -17.26 4.80
C ARG A 598 -26.37 -15.99 5.45
N ARG A 599 -25.86 -16.02 6.70
CA ARG A 599 -25.12 -14.90 7.35
C ARG A 599 -24.00 -14.37 6.44
N VAL A 600 -23.18 -15.27 5.85
CA VAL A 600 -22.08 -14.93 4.94
C VAL A 600 -22.60 -14.31 3.64
N ALA A 601 -23.64 -14.88 3.01
CA ALA A 601 -24.24 -14.32 1.80
C ALA A 601 -24.89 -12.94 2.05
N ASN A 602 -25.45 -12.72 3.24
CA ASN A 602 -26.10 -11.47 3.61
C ASN A 602 -25.12 -10.30 3.72
N GLY A 603 -23.94 -10.54 4.31
CA GLY A 603 -22.86 -9.54 4.48
C GLY A 603 -22.14 -9.14 3.19
N VAL A 604 -22.52 -9.73 2.05
CA VAL A 604 -22.02 -9.37 0.71
C VAL A 604 -23.16 -9.08 -0.29
N GLY A 605 -24.37 -8.79 0.22
CA GLY A 605 -25.49 -8.30 -0.61
C GLY A 605 -26.09 -9.33 -1.59
N ILE A 606 -25.85 -10.63 -1.38
CA ILE A 606 -26.34 -11.70 -2.27
C ILE A 606 -27.79 -12.12 -1.95
N THR A 607 -28.27 -11.85 -0.73
CA THR A 607 -29.64 -12.16 -0.26
C THR A 607 -30.67 -11.18 -0.84
N ALA A 608 -31.84 -11.70 -1.22
CA ALA A 608 -32.92 -10.88 -1.79
C ALA A 608 -33.64 -10.01 -0.75
N ASP A 609 -33.73 -10.47 0.50
CA ASP A 609 -34.22 -9.72 1.65
C ASP A 609 -33.10 -9.59 2.69
N HIS A 610 -32.15 -8.70 2.40
CA HIS A 610 -30.98 -8.46 3.25
C HIS A 610 -31.37 -7.88 4.62
N ASP A 611 -32.36 -7.00 4.67
CA ASP A 611 -32.75 -6.26 5.87
C ASP A 611 -33.37 -7.17 6.93
N SER A 612 -34.34 -8.00 6.54
CA SER A 612 -35.11 -8.81 7.47
C SER A 612 -34.27 -9.93 8.05
N GLU A 613 -33.39 -10.54 7.24
CA GLU A 613 -32.42 -11.51 7.75
C GLU A 613 -31.37 -10.83 8.64
N TRP A 614 -30.86 -9.64 8.31
CA TRP A 614 -29.92 -8.93 9.20
C TRP A 614 -30.56 -8.57 10.56
N VAL A 615 -31.82 -8.12 10.59
CA VAL A 615 -32.56 -7.84 11.83
C VAL A 615 -32.93 -9.12 12.58
N ARG A 616 -33.34 -10.19 11.89
CA ARG A 616 -33.56 -11.53 12.48
C ARG A 616 -32.32 -11.98 13.24
N LEU A 617 -31.15 -11.88 12.62
CA LEU A 617 -29.87 -12.30 13.19
C LEU A 617 -29.52 -11.54 14.48
N ILE A 618 -29.79 -10.23 14.53
CA ILE A 618 -29.62 -9.43 15.76
C ILE A 618 -30.60 -9.88 16.85
N LEU A 619 -31.87 -10.09 16.51
CA LEU A 619 -32.91 -10.54 17.45
C LEU A 619 -32.66 -11.97 17.97
N GLU A 620 -32.07 -12.85 17.16
CA GLU A 620 -31.57 -14.16 17.61
C GLU A 620 -30.43 -13.99 18.61
N ASP A 621 -29.37 -13.26 18.23
CA ASP A 621 -28.13 -13.18 19.01
C ASP A 621 -28.32 -12.42 20.35
N VAL A 622 -29.32 -11.54 20.49
CA VAL A 622 -29.71 -10.92 21.79
C VAL A 622 -30.90 -11.57 22.50
N GLY A 623 -31.52 -12.60 21.92
CA GLY A 623 -32.68 -13.28 22.52
C GLY A 623 -34.00 -12.50 22.48
N GLY A 624 -34.12 -11.48 21.62
CA GLY A 624 -35.33 -10.67 21.42
C GLY A 624 -36.51 -11.43 20.80
N ALA A 625 -37.63 -10.74 20.56
CA ALA A 625 -38.86 -11.31 20.02
C ALA A 625 -39.34 -12.59 20.75
N THR A 626 -39.32 -12.54 22.08
CA THR A 626 -39.77 -13.63 22.98
C THR A 626 -41.08 -13.31 23.70
N ASP A 627 -41.41 -12.03 23.88
CA ASP A 627 -42.60 -11.56 24.60
C ASP A 627 -43.82 -11.45 23.65
N GLY A 628 -45.02 -11.75 24.15
CA GLY A 628 -46.26 -11.61 23.38
C GLY A 628 -46.53 -10.19 22.88
N SER A 629 -45.97 -9.17 23.54
CA SER A 629 -46.05 -7.75 23.16
C SER A 629 -45.51 -7.46 21.76
N TRP A 630 -44.67 -8.32 21.18
CA TRP A 630 -44.19 -8.17 19.79
C TRP A 630 -45.32 -8.30 18.76
N SER A 631 -46.40 -9.03 19.08
CA SER A 631 -47.61 -9.07 18.25
C SER A 631 -48.34 -7.72 18.16
N LEU A 632 -47.99 -6.75 19.02
CA LEU A 632 -48.57 -5.41 19.04
C LEU A 632 -47.81 -4.39 18.15
N LEU A 633 -46.68 -4.79 17.54
CA LEU A 633 -45.92 -3.98 16.57
C LEU A 633 -46.77 -3.23 15.52
N PRO A 634 -47.72 -3.85 14.79
CA PRO A 634 -48.49 -3.14 13.76
C PRO A 634 -49.37 -2.02 14.34
N TYR A 635 -49.78 -2.11 15.61
CA TYR A 635 -50.57 -1.08 16.28
C TYR A 635 -49.69 0.08 16.77
N LEU A 636 -48.50 -0.22 17.32
CA LEU A 636 -47.51 0.79 17.70
C LEU A 636 -47.01 1.56 16.47
N PHE A 637 -46.63 0.85 15.42
CA PHE A 637 -46.17 1.48 14.18
C PHE A 637 -47.27 2.26 13.47
N ALA A 638 -48.54 1.84 13.58
CA ALA A 638 -49.66 2.62 13.08
C ALA A 638 -49.94 3.88 13.91
N SER A 639 -49.76 3.85 15.25
CA SER A 639 -49.95 5.04 16.10
C SER A 639 -48.91 6.13 15.84
N PHE A 640 -47.74 5.81 15.29
CA PHE A 640 -46.77 6.81 14.82
C PHE A 640 -47.34 7.80 13.80
N MET A 641 -48.48 7.49 13.15
CA MET A 641 -49.22 8.45 12.30
C MET A 641 -49.80 9.64 13.08
N THR A 642 -49.80 9.62 14.42
CA THR A 642 -50.18 10.75 15.29
C THR A 642 -48.99 11.50 15.91
N SER A 643 -47.75 11.10 15.61
CA SER A 643 -46.52 11.75 16.11
C SER A 643 -46.36 13.21 15.64
N ASN A 644 -45.70 14.03 16.46
CA ASN A 644 -45.39 15.42 16.11
C ASN A 644 -44.38 15.54 14.96
N ILE A 645 -43.66 14.45 14.62
CA ILE A 645 -42.64 14.45 13.56
C ILE A 645 -43.18 14.89 12.19
N TRP A 646 -44.44 14.55 11.89
CA TRP A 646 -45.10 14.91 10.64
C TRP A 646 -45.22 16.42 10.42
N ASN A 647 -45.20 17.21 11.50
CA ASN A 647 -45.31 18.67 11.47
C ASN A 647 -44.10 19.35 10.80
N THR A 648 -42.95 18.67 10.73
CA THR A 648 -41.74 19.17 10.04
C THR A 648 -41.30 18.30 8.86
N THR A 649 -41.96 17.16 8.62
CA THR A 649 -41.66 16.25 7.51
C THR A 649 -41.94 16.89 6.14
N ALA A 650 -40.92 16.92 5.28
CA ALA A 650 -41.01 17.31 3.88
C ALA A 650 -40.27 16.30 2.98
N PHE A 651 -40.94 15.82 1.93
CA PHE A 651 -40.36 14.94 0.92
C PHE A 651 -39.48 15.74 -0.05
N ASN A 652 -38.31 15.19 -0.39
CA ASN A 652 -37.37 15.74 -1.36
C ASN A 652 -37.19 14.76 -2.53
N VAL A 653 -37.50 15.25 -3.73
CA VAL A 653 -37.41 14.49 -4.99
C VAL A 653 -35.96 14.12 -5.34
N ASP A 654 -35.00 15.01 -5.09
CA ASP A 654 -33.60 14.82 -5.50
C ASP A 654 -32.92 13.69 -4.71
N THR A 655 -33.29 13.52 -3.43
CA THR A 655 -32.76 12.45 -2.57
C THR A 655 -33.60 11.18 -2.56
N GLY A 656 -34.84 11.24 -3.05
CA GLY A 656 -35.82 10.14 -2.97
C GLY A 656 -36.32 9.85 -1.55
N GLY A 657 -36.25 10.83 -0.64
CA GLY A 657 -36.57 10.64 0.78
C GLY A 657 -36.93 11.93 1.50
N PHE A 658 -37.06 11.87 2.82
CA PHE A 658 -37.52 12.99 3.66
C PHE A 658 -36.38 13.72 4.36
N ASN A 659 -36.62 15.00 4.66
CA ASN A 659 -35.71 15.90 5.41
C ASN A 659 -35.41 15.48 6.86
N ASN A 660 -36.00 14.41 7.36
CA ASN A 660 -35.90 13.92 8.75
C ASN A 660 -35.77 12.38 8.84
N ASN A 661 -35.33 11.72 7.77
CA ASN A 661 -35.16 10.26 7.70
C ASN A 661 -36.42 9.42 7.96
N ILE A 662 -37.64 9.94 7.82
CA ILE A 662 -38.82 9.09 8.04
C ILE A 662 -39.01 7.98 6.97
N HIS A 663 -38.29 8.03 5.84
CA HIS A 663 -38.16 6.86 4.94
C HIS A 663 -37.32 5.72 5.55
N CYS A 664 -36.40 6.01 6.48
CA CYS A 664 -35.70 5.00 7.26
C CYS A 664 -36.65 4.31 8.25
N LEU A 665 -37.63 5.02 8.82
CA LEU A 665 -38.69 4.40 9.62
C LEU A 665 -39.46 3.33 8.83
N ALA A 666 -39.76 3.59 7.55
CA ALA A 666 -40.41 2.59 6.69
C ALA A 666 -39.57 1.30 6.56
N ARG A 667 -38.26 1.44 6.37
CA ARG A 667 -37.30 0.32 6.31
C ARG A 667 -37.25 -0.45 7.62
N CYS A 668 -37.14 0.26 8.74
CA CYS A 668 -37.18 -0.32 10.10
C CYS A 668 -38.46 -1.11 10.36
N ILE A 669 -39.63 -0.54 10.04
CA ILE A 669 -40.94 -1.20 10.22
C ILE A 669 -41.00 -2.54 9.47
N CYS A 670 -40.53 -2.56 8.22
CA CYS A 670 -40.53 -3.77 7.39
C CYS A 670 -39.60 -4.85 7.98
N ALA A 671 -38.34 -4.49 8.23
CA ALA A 671 -37.31 -5.41 8.71
C ALA A 671 -37.59 -5.94 10.13
N VAL A 672 -38.14 -5.10 11.02
CA VAL A 672 -38.47 -5.47 12.40
C VAL A 672 -39.71 -6.36 12.47
N ILE A 673 -40.77 -6.11 11.68
CA ILE A 673 -41.91 -7.04 11.59
C ILE A 673 -41.44 -8.40 11.04
N ALA A 674 -40.70 -8.40 9.93
CA ALA A 674 -40.25 -9.64 9.30
C ALA A 674 -39.30 -10.44 10.21
N GLY A 675 -38.23 -9.80 10.69
CA GLY A 675 -37.23 -10.45 11.54
C GLY A 675 -37.78 -10.95 12.87
N SER A 676 -38.70 -10.21 13.52
CA SER A 676 -39.31 -10.66 14.78
C SER A 676 -40.29 -11.83 14.57
N GLU A 677 -41.06 -11.85 13.49
CA GLU A 677 -41.93 -12.98 13.15
C GLU A 677 -41.16 -14.26 12.82
N PHE A 678 -40.03 -14.17 12.08
CA PHE A 678 -39.16 -15.33 11.85
C PHE A 678 -38.65 -15.90 13.18
N VAL A 679 -38.15 -15.05 14.09
CA VAL A 679 -37.66 -15.46 15.42
C VAL A 679 -38.78 -16.06 16.27
N ARG A 680 -39.99 -15.48 16.23
CA ARG A 680 -41.16 -15.97 16.98
C ARG A 680 -41.59 -17.36 16.49
N LEU A 681 -41.74 -17.54 15.17
CA LEU A 681 -42.15 -18.80 14.57
C LEU A 681 -41.10 -19.90 14.74
N GLU A 682 -39.80 -19.57 14.69
CA GLU A 682 -38.75 -20.54 14.96
C GLU A 682 -38.82 -21.08 16.40
N LYS A 683 -38.98 -20.19 17.38
CA LYS A 683 -39.14 -20.54 18.80
C LYS A 683 -40.42 -21.35 19.05
N GLU A 684 -41.53 -20.97 18.42
CA GLU A 684 -42.80 -21.70 18.49
C GLU A 684 -42.66 -23.14 17.94
N HIS A 685 -41.93 -23.32 16.84
CA HIS A 685 -41.67 -24.64 16.26
C HIS A 685 -40.74 -25.49 17.14
N GLN A 686 -39.63 -24.92 17.65
CA GLN A 686 -38.71 -25.60 18.59
C GLN A 686 -39.44 -26.03 19.88
N GLN A 687 -40.35 -25.20 20.38
CA GLN A 687 -41.15 -25.50 21.57
C GLN A 687 -42.16 -26.63 21.31
N LYS A 688 -42.84 -26.63 20.15
CA LYS A 688 -43.73 -27.73 19.73
C LYS A 688 -42.99 -29.05 19.59
N GLN A 689 -41.80 -29.06 18.98
CA GLN A 689 -40.95 -30.26 18.91
C GLN A 689 -40.53 -30.74 20.31
N SER A 690 -40.18 -29.83 21.22
CA SER A 690 -39.77 -30.17 22.60
C SER A 690 -40.89 -30.78 23.47
N PHE A 691 -42.16 -30.53 23.14
CA PHE A 691 -43.30 -31.19 23.78
C PHE A 691 -43.73 -32.49 23.07
N SER A 692 -43.23 -32.77 21.87
CA SER A 692 -43.54 -33.98 21.11
C SER A 692 -42.70 -35.16 21.60
N ASN A 693 -43.21 -35.88 22.61
CA ASN A 693 -42.59 -37.09 23.17
C ASN A 693 -42.67 -38.30 22.20
N GLY A 694 -41.96 -38.23 21.07
CA GLY A 694 -41.45 -39.37 20.30
C GLY A 694 -42.46 -40.35 19.67
N HIS A 695 -43.77 -40.10 19.73
CA HIS A 695 -44.76 -41.11 19.30
C HIS A 695 -46.11 -40.60 18.76
N VAL A 696 -46.07 -39.60 17.86
CA VAL A 696 -47.02 -39.54 16.74
C VAL A 696 -46.23 -39.27 15.47
N GLY A 697 -46.27 -40.22 14.53
CA GLY A 697 -45.89 -39.98 13.15
C GLY A 697 -47.14 -39.77 12.30
N GLU A 698 -47.01 -38.91 11.29
CA GLU A 698 -47.95 -38.70 10.18
C GLU A 698 -49.29 -37.95 10.49
N ILE A 699 -49.76 -37.23 9.47
CA ILE A 699 -51.11 -36.62 9.31
C ILE A 699 -51.48 -35.44 10.23
N LEU A 700 -50.73 -34.33 10.12
CA LEU A 700 -51.28 -32.95 10.16
C LEU A 700 -50.59 -32.12 9.05
N ASP A 701 -51.25 -31.07 8.57
CA ASP A 701 -50.93 -30.41 7.27
C ASP A 701 -49.46 -30.04 7.05
N ASP A 702 -48.93 -30.50 5.91
CA ASP A 702 -47.54 -30.34 5.46
C ASP A 702 -47.32 -28.98 4.77
N GLU A 703 -47.81 -27.90 5.40
CA GLU A 703 -47.52 -26.53 4.94
C GLU A 703 -46.10 -26.13 5.32
N VAL A 704 -45.25 -25.92 4.30
CA VAL A 704 -43.85 -25.51 4.46
C VAL A 704 -43.75 -24.31 5.43
N PRO A 705 -43.02 -24.41 6.56
CA PRO A 705 -43.03 -23.37 7.60
C PRO A 705 -42.67 -21.95 7.12
N VAL A 706 -41.82 -21.81 6.09
CA VAL A 706 -41.51 -20.50 5.50
C VAL A 706 -42.67 -19.90 4.72
N LEU A 707 -43.48 -20.70 4.01
CA LEU A 707 -44.73 -20.19 3.40
C LEU A 707 -45.72 -19.71 4.48
N SER A 708 -45.68 -20.29 5.68
CA SER A 708 -46.46 -19.78 6.82
C SER A 708 -45.89 -18.46 7.37
N ALA A 709 -44.56 -18.35 7.48
CA ALA A 709 -43.88 -17.13 7.90
C ALA A 709 -44.13 -15.94 6.96
N GLU A 710 -43.93 -16.11 5.65
CA GLU A 710 -44.19 -15.06 4.64
C GLU A 710 -45.64 -14.57 4.71
N ARG A 711 -46.61 -15.49 4.88
CA ARG A 711 -48.02 -15.14 5.04
C ARG A 711 -48.29 -14.35 6.32
N SER A 712 -47.66 -14.72 7.44
CA SER A 712 -47.79 -14.00 8.72
C SER A 712 -47.24 -12.57 8.61
N ILE A 713 -46.01 -12.45 8.10
CA ILE A 713 -45.32 -11.16 7.87
C ILE A 713 -46.15 -10.27 6.94
N LYS A 714 -46.64 -10.81 5.82
CA LYS A 714 -47.52 -10.11 4.88
C LYS A 714 -48.84 -9.68 5.52
N TYR A 715 -49.48 -10.53 6.32
CA TYR A 715 -50.70 -10.17 7.04
C TYR A 715 -50.47 -9.03 8.04
N ILE A 716 -49.37 -9.07 8.79
CA ILE A 716 -49.03 -8.05 9.80
C ILE A 716 -48.66 -6.71 9.13
N LEU A 717 -47.95 -6.74 7.99
CA LEU A 717 -47.66 -5.54 7.19
C LEU A 717 -48.92 -4.97 6.51
N GLN A 718 -49.82 -5.81 6.01
CA GLN A 718 -51.12 -5.37 5.47
C GLN A 718 -52.02 -4.78 6.57
N LEU A 719 -51.97 -5.33 7.79
CA LEU A 719 -52.63 -4.76 8.95
C LEU A 719 -52.05 -3.38 9.28
N PHE A 720 -50.72 -3.26 9.42
CA PHE A 720 -50.04 -1.97 9.63
C PHE A 720 -50.48 -0.93 8.58
N VAL A 721 -50.44 -1.25 7.28
CA VAL A 721 -50.87 -0.32 6.22
C VAL A 721 -52.33 0.08 6.35
N LYS A 722 -53.25 -0.88 6.57
CA LYS A 722 -54.68 -0.62 6.76
C LYS A 722 -54.91 0.37 7.90
N LEU A 723 -54.24 0.15 9.04
CA LEU A 723 -54.38 0.99 10.23
C LEU A 723 -53.77 2.37 10.02
N SER A 724 -52.56 2.45 9.48
CA SER A 724 -51.88 3.71 9.19
C SER A 724 -52.63 4.56 8.17
N ALA A 725 -53.21 3.95 7.12
CA ALA A 725 -54.03 4.65 6.14
C ALA A 725 -55.33 5.19 6.78
N LEU A 726 -56.01 4.38 7.62
CA LEU A 726 -57.18 4.82 8.37
C LEU A 726 -56.88 6.03 9.28
N ILE A 727 -55.82 5.95 10.10
CA ILE A 727 -55.40 7.04 11.01
C ILE A 727 -54.97 8.27 10.21
N THR A 728 -54.28 8.09 9.08
CA THR A 728 -53.87 9.18 8.19
C THR A 728 -55.07 9.93 7.63
N LEU A 729 -56.06 9.21 7.09
CA LEU A 729 -57.27 9.81 6.52
C LEU A 729 -58.19 10.41 7.61
N ASP A 730 -58.30 9.78 8.77
CA ASP A 730 -59.00 10.35 9.94
C ASP A 730 -58.30 11.60 10.50
N SER A 731 -57.03 11.85 10.18
CA SER A 731 -56.30 13.08 10.54
C SER A 731 -56.47 14.23 9.54
N TRP A 732 -57.36 14.09 8.54
CA TRP A 732 -57.56 15.12 7.52
C TRP A 732 -58.29 16.37 8.05
N SER A 733 -57.64 17.53 7.87
CA SER A 733 -58.20 18.88 7.96
C SER A 733 -57.80 19.69 6.71
N GLU A 734 -58.40 20.87 6.50
CA GLU A 734 -57.90 21.79 5.46
C GLU A 734 -56.61 22.52 5.88
N THR A 735 -56.32 22.63 7.18
CA THR A 735 -55.13 23.32 7.72
C THR A 735 -53.86 22.48 7.60
N ASP A 736 -53.95 21.17 7.77
CA ASP A 736 -52.79 20.28 7.98
C ASP A 736 -52.38 19.52 6.69
N ARG A 737 -52.78 20.07 5.52
CA ARG A 737 -52.66 19.42 4.20
C ARG A 737 -51.22 18.98 3.87
N SER A 738 -50.20 19.74 4.27
CA SER A 738 -48.78 19.39 4.09
C SER A 738 -48.40 18.07 4.75
N HIS A 739 -48.85 17.88 5.99
CA HIS A 739 -48.50 16.73 6.82
C HIS A 739 -49.23 15.46 6.34
N LEU A 740 -50.45 15.63 5.83
CA LEU A 740 -51.20 14.56 5.16
C LEU A 740 -50.47 14.04 3.90
N LEU A 741 -49.93 14.93 3.05
CA LEU A 741 -49.19 14.51 1.85
C LEU A 741 -47.93 13.70 2.21
N ALA A 742 -47.20 14.10 3.25
CA ALA A 742 -46.02 13.38 3.71
C ALA A 742 -46.34 11.94 4.19
N LYS A 743 -47.42 11.76 4.97
CA LYS A 743 -47.89 10.44 5.41
C LYS A 743 -48.27 9.53 4.23
N VAL A 744 -48.92 10.08 3.21
CA VAL A 744 -49.31 9.33 2.00
C VAL A 744 -48.09 8.88 1.20
N ILE A 745 -47.09 9.74 1.01
CA ILE A 745 -45.83 9.38 0.32
C ILE A 745 -45.09 8.30 1.13
N PHE A 746 -45.01 8.43 2.45
CA PHE A 746 -44.40 7.43 3.31
C PHE A 746 -45.06 6.04 3.18
N LEU A 747 -46.40 5.98 3.12
CA LEU A 747 -47.12 4.70 2.94
C LEU A 747 -46.87 4.05 1.58
N ASP A 748 -46.70 4.83 0.51
CA ASP A 748 -46.26 4.32 -0.79
C ASP A 748 -44.81 3.79 -0.72
N GLN A 749 -43.90 4.50 -0.04
CA GLN A 749 -42.52 4.06 0.15
C GLN A 749 -42.42 2.80 1.04
N CYS A 750 -43.25 2.62 2.06
CA CYS A 750 -43.36 1.34 2.79
C CYS A 750 -43.68 0.16 1.85
N CYS A 751 -44.55 0.37 0.86
CA CYS A 751 -44.93 -0.65 -0.12
C CYS A 751 -43.93 -0.79 -1.30
N GLU A 752 -42.87 0.02 -1.32
CA GLU A 752 -41.76 -0.06 -2.28
C GLU A 752 -40.51 -0.68 -1.66
N ILE A 753 -40.26 -0.41 -0.37
CA ILE A 753 -39.12 -0.94 0.39
C ILE A 753 -39.36 -2.41 0.81
N SER A 754 -40.61 -2.80 1.07
CA SER A 754 -40.93 -4.14 1.57
C SER A 754 -41.01 -5.20 0.46
N PRO A 755 -40.31 -6.34 0.58
CA PRO A 755 -40.49 -7.47 -0.35
C PRO A 755 -41.83 -8.21 -0.14
N TYR A 756 -42.44 -8.13 1.04
CA TYR A 756 -43.66 -8.87 1.41
C TYR A 756 -44.97 -8.11 1.10
N LEU A 757 -44.90 -6.79 0.98
CA LEU A 757 -46.06 -5.88 0.92
C LEU A 757 -46.11 -5.16 -0.45
N PRO A 758 -46.78 -5.74 -1.47
CA PRO A 758 -46.88 -5.08 -2.77
C PRO A 758 -47.75 -3.83 -2.70
N ARG A 759 -47.39 -2.77 -3.44
CA ARG A 759 -48.16 -1.51 -3.63
C ARG A 759 -49.67 -1.68 -3.84
N SER A 760 -50.11 -2.79 -4.45
CA SER A 760 -51.54 -3.12 -4.59
C SER A 760 -52.29 -3.30 -3.26
N SER A 761 -51.59 -3.46 -2.14
CA SER A 761 -52.17 -3.53 -0.79
C SER A 761 -52.59 -2.16 -0.26
N LEU A 762 -52.12 -1.06 -0.85
CA LEU A 762 -52.47 0.31 -0.48
C LEU A 762 -53.70 0.83 -1.24
N GLU A 763 -53.91 0.37 -2.48
CA GLU A 763 -55.02 0.76 -3.37
C GLU A 763 -56.43 0.72 -2.71
N PRO A 764 -56.79 -0.27 -1.86
CA PRO A 764 -58.11 -0.31 -1.21
C PRO A 764 -58.35 0.82 -0.20
N TYR A 765 -57.30 1.53 0.22
CA TYR A 765 -57.34 2.57 1.25
C TYR A 765 -56.96 3.95 0.68
N ILE A 766 -55.94 3.99 -0.19
CA ILE A 766 -55.47 5.20 -0.86
C ILE A 766 -55.25 4.86 -2.34
N PRO A 767 -56.20 5.18 -3.24
CA PRO A 767 -56.08 4.87 -4.66
C PRO A 767 -54.85 5.52 -5.31
N TYR A 768 -54.12 4.77 -6.13
CA TYR A 768 -52.89 5.20 -6.79
C TYR A 768 -53.07 6.44 -7.67
N ALA A 769 -54.28 6.70 -8.16
CA ALA A 769 -54.62 7.95 -8.83
C ALA A 769 -54.32 9.22 -7.99
N ILE A 770 -54.48 9.13 -6.67
CA ILE A 770 -54.12 10.19 -5.71
C ILE A 770 -52.60 10.27 -5.58
N ILE A 771 -51.94 9.15 -5.28
CA ILE A 771 -50.48 9.06 -5.08
C ILE A 771 -49.73 9.62 -6.30
N ARG A 772 -50.13 9.21 -7.52
CA ARG A 772 -49.62 9.72 -8.80
C ARG A 772 -49.83 11.24 -8.96
N SER A 773 -50.97 11.77 -8.49
CA SER A 773 -51.22 13.22 -8.51
C SER A 773 -50.33 13.98 -7.53
N ILE A 774 -50.03 13.39 -6.37
CA ILE A 774 -49.13 13.96 -5.36
C ILE A 774 -47.71 14.02 -5.93
N TYR A 775 -47.16 12.89 -6.42
CA TYR A 775 -45.85 12.89 -7.06
C TYR A 775 -45.79 13.85 -8.25
N SER A 776 -46.83 13.92 -9.10
CA SER A 776 -46.88 14.88 -10.21
C SER A 776 -46.82 16.35 -9.75
N GLN A 777 -47.24 16.68 -8.53
CA GLN A 777 -47.08 18.02 -7.95
C GLN A 777 -45.67 18.23 -7.41
N TYR A 778 -45.07 17.25 -6.72
CA TYR A 778 -43.69 17.36 -6.23
C TYR A 778 -42.67 17.44 -7.39
N TYR A 779 -42.75 16.54 -8.37
CA TYR A 779 -41.89 16.56 -9.56
C TYR A 779 -42.17 17.77 -10.48
N GLY A 780 -43.40 18.29 -10.52
CA GLY A 780 -43.76 19.46 -11.32
C GLY A 780 -43.38 20.81 -10.68
N ASN A 781 -43.30 20.86 -9.35
CA ASN A 781 -42.93 22.07 -8.60
C ASN A 781 -41.44 22.11 -8.21
N SER A 782 -40.72 20.98 -8.27
CA SER A 782 -39.27 20.99 -8.09
C SER A 782 -38.64 21.83 -9.21
N PRO A 783 -37.73 22.78 -8.91
CA PRO A 783 -37.01 23.48 -9.97
C PRO A 783 -36.24 22.44 -10.80
N ALA A 784 -36.34 22.53 -12.13
CA ALA A 784 -35.67 21.59 -13.02
C ALA A 784 -34.14 21.77 -12.96
N THR A 785 -33.50 21.11 -11.99
CA THR A 785 -32.05 20.96 -11.88
C THR A 785 -31.53 20.46 -13.22
N PRO A 786 -30.76 21.27 -13.97
CA PRO A 786 -30.59 21.03 -15.38
C PRO A 786 -29.74 19.78 -15.62
N LEU A 787 -30.38 18.70 -16.10
CA LEU A 787 -29.75 17.46 -16.61
C LEU A 787 -28.95 17.68 -17.91
N ALA A 788 -28.41 18.89 -18.10
CA ALA A 788 -27.72 19.39 -19.28
C ALA A 788 -26.22 19.00 -19.32
N LEU A 789 -25.89 17.79 -18.86
CA LEU A 789 -24.59 17.14 -19.08
C LEU A 789 -24.70 15.73 -19.66
N LEU A 790 -25.90 15.16 -19.79
CA LEU A 790 -26.15 13.96 -20.61
C LEU A 790 -26.37 14.31 -22.10
N SER A 791 -25.56 15.23 -22.62
CA SER A 791 -25.36 15.35 -24.07
C SER A 791 -24.70 14.07 -24.57
N SER A 792 -25.26 13.42 -25.59
CA SER A 792 -24.74 12.18 -26.16
C SER A 792 -23.24 12.27 -26.47
N SER A 793 -22.44 11.40 -25.85
CA SER A 793 -20.98 11.38 -26.05
C SER A 793 -20.62 11.26 -27.54
N PRO A 794 -19.82 12.19 -28.10
CA PRO A 794 -19.31 12.03 -29.46
C PRO A 794 -18.35 10.84 -29.49
N ARG A 795 -18.69 9.80 -30.26
CA ARG A 795 -17.92 8.54 -30.37
C ARG A 795 -16.58 8.71 -31.08
N HIS A 796 -15.62 9.40 -30.46
CA HIS A 796 -14.24 9.54 -30.93
C HIS A 796 -13.22 9.37 -29.81
N SER A 797 -13.13 8.15 -29.27
CA SER A 797 -11.91 7.69 -28.60
C SER A 797 -10.79 7.53 -29.65
N PRO A 798 -9.61 8.15 -29.51
CA PRO A 798 -8.46 7.79 -30.32
C PRO A 798 -7.99 6.39 -29.91
N ALA A 799 -7.98 5.44 -30.84
CA ALA A 799 -7.62 4.05 -30.57
C ALA A 799 -6.09 3.88 -30.42
N VAL A 800 -5.56 4.22 -29.24
CA VAL A 800 -4.17 3.92 -28.85
C VAL A 800 -4.00 2.40 -28.82
N SER A 801 -3.40 1.87 -29.89
CA SER A 801 -3.31 0.44 -30.13
C SER A 801 -2.13 -0.17 -29.38
N LEU A 802 -2.35 -0.67 -28.16
CA LEU A 802 -1.35 -1.35 -27.34
C LEU A 802 -1.02 -2.76 -27.88
N SER A 803 -0.29 -2.81 -28.99
CA SER A 803 0.18 -4.07 -29.61
C SER A 803 1.46 -4.61 -28.96
N HIS A 804 1.39 -5.01 -27.69
CA HIS A 804 2.46 -5.79 -27.06
C HIS A 804 2.34 -7.28 -27.45
N GLY A 805 3.00 -7.65 -28.55
CA GLY A 805 3.04 -9.03 -29.02
C GLY A 805 4.15 -9.86 -28.37
N SER A 806 3.79 -10.77 -27.46
CA SER A 806 4.67 -11.86 -27.02
C SER A 806 4.79 -12.95 -28.12
N PRO A 807 5.96 -13.59 -28.31
CA PRO A 807 6.21 -14.45 -29.46
C PRO A 807 5.54 -15.83 -29.35
N ALA A 808 4.50 -16.08 -30.14
CA ALA A 808 3.89 -17.40 -30.30
C ALA A 808 4.52 -18.22 -31.46
N ILE A 809 4.60 -19.54 -31.27
CA ILE A 809 5.33 -20.46 -32.16
C ILE A 809 4.56 -20.72 -33.46
N ARG A 810 5.28 -20.75 -34.60
CA ARG A 810 4.71 -21.04 -35.93
C ARG A 810 4.36 -22.52 -36.11
N HIS A 811 3.16 -22.82 -36.61
CA HIS A 811 2.87 -24.02 -37.41
C HIS A 811 2.06 -23.64 -38.67
N PRO A 812 2.34 -24.24 -39.86
CA PRO A 812 1.75 -23.79 -41.12
C PRO A 812 0.61 -24.67 -41.66
N ARG A 813 -0.52 -24.04 -42.03
CA ARG A 813 -1.58 -24.46 -42.99
C ARG A 813 -2.63 -23.31 -43.05
N GLY A 814 -3.20 -22.89 -44.17
CA GLY A 814 -2.90 -23.16 -45.59
C GLY A 814 -4.16 -23.24 -46.46
N GLY A 815 -4.43 -22.24 -47.32
CA GLY A 815 -5.46 -22.30 -48.37
C GLY A 815 -6.21 -21.01 -48.71
N SER A 816 -6.47 -20.80 -50.01
CA SER A 816 -7.55 -20.00 -50.65
C SER A 816 -7.86 -18.56 -50.20
N THR A 817 -7.28 -17.62 -50.95
CA THR A 817 -7.84 -16.32 -51.42
C THR A 817 -8.97 -16.51 -52.47
N PRO A 818 -9.56 -15.46 -53.12
CA PRO A 818 -9.65 -14.01 -52.82
C PRO A 818 -11.10 -13.43 -52.95
N GLU A 819 -11.26 -12.10 -52.70
CA GLU A 819 -11.97 -11.07 -53.53
C GLU A 819 -12.38 -9.86 -52.66
N SER A 820 -12.44 -8.59 -53.14
CA SER A 820 -12.05 -7.99 -54.43
C SER A 820 -11.60 -6.52 -54.27
N SER A 821 -10.92 -6.01 -55.30
CA SER A 821 -10.39 -4.66 -55.56
C SER A 821 -11.14 -3.41 -55.05
N VAL A 822 -10.39 -2.33 -54.74
CA VAL A 822 -10.40 -1.07 -55.53
C VAL A 822 -8.98 -0.43 -55.59
N ASN A 823 -8.65 0.15 -56.73
CA ASN A 823 -7.50 0.98 -57.15
C ASN A 823 -7.27 2.28 -56.31
N ASP A 824 -6.28 3.15 -56.56
CA ASP A 824 -4.87 3.09 -57.07
C ASP A 824 -4.38 4.56 -57.19
N SER A 825 -3.08 4.82 -56.96
CA SER A 825 -2.37 6.12 -57.13
C SER A 825 -2.90 7.36 -56.35
N GLY A 826 -2.09 8.30 -55.86
CA GLY A 826 -0.63 8.43 -55.86
C GLY A 826 -0.12 9.65 -56.65
N TYR A 827 0.26 10.73 -55.96
CA TYR A 827 1.06 11.82 -56.54
C TYR A 827 1.92 12.56 -55.51
N PHE A 828 3.18 12.84 -55.85
CA PHE A 828 4.16 13.61 -55.07
C PHE A 828 4.47 14.95 -55.75
N LYS A 829 4.60 16.04 -54.95
CA LYS A 829 5.55 17.18 -55.13
C LYS A 829 5.37 18.19 -53.96
N THR A 830 6.35 18.77 -53.25
CA THR A 830 7.56 19.60 -53.58
C THR A 830 7.28 20.77 -54.55
N SER A 831 7.58 22.04 -54.27
CA SER A 831 8.02 22.80 -53.05
C SER A 831 7.79 24.32 -53.36
N SER A 832 8.44 25.41 -52.88
CA SER A 832 9.70 25.66 -52.14
C SER A 832 9.91 27.18 -51.86
N ILE A 833 10.59 27.55 -50.75
CA ILE A 833 11.58 28.67 -50.62
C ILE A 833 11.10 30.15 -50.47
N HIS A 834 11.96 30.95 -49.78
CA HIS A 834 12.07 32.44 -49.67
C HIS A 834 11.00 33.25 -48.89
N SER A 835 11.26 34.49 -48.40
CA SER A 835 12.37 35.09 -47.59
C SER A 835 12.09 36.60 -47.36
N GLN A 836 12.97 37.33 -46.62
CA GLN A 836 13.01 38.81 -46.46
C GLN A 836 11.88 39.43 -45.57
N ASP A 837 12.06 40.56 -44.86
CA ASP A 837 13.30 41.33 -44.58
C ASP A 837 13.32 42.12 -43.25
N GLN A 838 14.43 42.85 -43.07
CA GLN A 838 14.97 43.55 -41.88
C GLN A 838 14.23 44.78 -41.28
N MET A 839 14.55 45.02 -39.99
CA MET A 839 14.84 46.31 -39.32
C MET A 839 13.80 47.45 -39.20
N TYR A 840 13.69 48.01 -37.98
CA TYR A 840 14.34 49.29 -37.61
C TYR A 840 14.51 49.43 -36.08
N ASP A 841 15.40 50.32 -35.63
CA ASP A 841 15.79 50.54 -34.22
C ASP A 841 15.77 52.05 -33.87
N ALA A 842 15.37 52.43 -32.63
CA ALA A 842 15.41 53.81 -32.12
C ALA A 842 15.18 53.98 -30.59
N GLY A 843 16.20 54.50 -29.89
CA GLY A 843 16.08 55.83 -29.24
C GLY A 843 15.34 56.01 -27.91
N SER A 844 15.95 55.55 -26.81
CA SER A 844 16.08 56.22 -25.48
C SER A 844 15.24 57.46 -25.03
N ALA A 845 14.82 57.42 -23.75
CA ALA A 845 14.93 58.48 -22.69
C ALA A 845 13.73 59.40 -22.25
N SER A 846 13.19 59.06 -21.07
CA SER A 846 13.05 59.93 -19.86
C SER A 846 11.78 60.75 -19.51
N VAL A 847 11.66 61.07 -18.19
CA VAL A 847 10.81 62.08 -17.47
C VAL A 847 9.48 61.65 -16.77
N ARG A 848 9.63 61.18 -15.51
CA ARG A 848 8.96 61.58 -14.22
C ARG A 848 7.41 61.64 -13.99
N SER A 849 7.04 61.20 -12.77
CA SER A 849 5.88 61.65 -11.90
C SER A 849 4.47 61.09 -12.21
N ALA A 850 3.62 60.67 -11.25
CA ALA A 850 3.79 60.36 -9.81
C ALA A 850 2.67 59.40 -9.27
N ASP A 851 2.92 58.81 -8.09
CA ASP A 851 2.01 58.22 -7.08
C ASP A 851 0.60 57.67 -7.44
N ASN A 852 0.40 56.36 -7.19
CA ASN A 852 -0.22 55.96 -5.89
C ASN A 852 -0.01 54.47 -5.49
N LYS A 853 -0.49 54.11 -4.30
CA LYS A 853 0.02 53.01 -3.45
C LYS A 853 -0.65 51.61 -3.56
N HIS A 854 0.20 50.60 -3.27
CA HIS A 854 -0.02 49.37 -2.48
C HIS A 854 -0.47 48.02 -3.11
N ARG A 855 0.38 47.00 -2.81
CA ARG A 855 0.08 45.58 -2.42
C ARG A 855 -0.71 44.71 -3.42
N ASN A 856 -0.22 43.55 -3.89
CA ASN A 856 0.76 42.60 -3.32
C ASN A 856 1.58 41.91 -4.42
N VAL A 857 2.79 41.43 -4.08
CA VAL A 857 3.62 40.55 -4.94
C VAL A 857 3.99 39.28 -4.17
N ARG A 858 3.67 38.11 -4.74
CA ARG A 858 4.20 36.79 -4.36
C ARG A 858 4.97 36.19 -5.53
N ARG A 859 6.30 36.21 -5.46
CA ARG A 859 7.25 35.31 -6.13
C ARG A 859 8.50 35.26 -5.22
N SER A 860 8.84 34.13 -4.62
CA SER A 860 9.52 32.97 -5.22
C SER A 860 10.93 33.34 -5.73
N GLY A 861 11.93 33.08 -4.89
CA GLY A 861 13.36 33.17 -5.21
C GLY A 861 14.14 32.14 -4.38
N PRO A 862 15.28 31.62 -4.87
CA PRO A 862 16.02 30.53 -4.23
C PRO A 862 16.82 30.97 -2.99
N LEU A 863 17.24 29.99 -2.19
CA LEU A 863 18.04 30.20 -0.98
C LEU A 863 19.54 30.01 -1.27
N ASP A 864 20.27 31.12 -1.45
CA ASP A 864 21.74 31.10 -1.44
C ASP A 864 22.30 31.13 0.00
N TYR A 865 23.11 30.13 0.34
CA TYR A 865 23.89 30.13 1.58
C TYR A 865 25.04 31.15 1.48
N SER A 866 25.06 32.13 2.37
CA SER A 866 26.21 33.03 2.52
C SER A 866 26.50 33.35 4.00
N SER A 867 27.78 33.51 4.31
CA SER A 867 28.31 33.40 5.68
C SER A 867 28.52 34.73 6.40
N SER A 868 28.51 34.64 7.74
CA SER A 868 29.19 35.53 8.70
C SER A 868 28.58 36.90 9.03
N ARG A 869 28.18 37.05 10.31
CA ARG A 869 28.42 38.28 11.10
C ARG A 869 28.41 37.99 12.60
N LYS A 870 29.34 38.60 13.33
CA LYS A 870 29.43 38.55 14.81
C LYS A 870 28.52 39.60 15.45
N VAL A 871 27.74 39.27 16.48
CA VAL A 871 27.36 40.22 17.56
C VAL A 871 27.27 39.52 18.93
N LYS A 872 28.09 40.02 19.85
CA LYS A 872 28.05 40.09 21.34
C LYS A 872 27.15 39.17 22.21
N PHE A 873 27.72 38.81 23.36
CA PHE A 873 27.11 38.23 24.56
C PHE A 873 26.07 39.14 25.25
N ALA A 874 25.20 38.51 26.04
CA ALA A 874 24.68 39.02 27.31
C ALA A 874 24.64 37.85 28.33
N GLU A 875 24.97 38.09 29.60
CA GLU A 875 25.00 37.05 30.66
C GLU A 875 23.67 37.03 31.44
N GLY A 876 23.29 35.85 31.95
CA GLY A 876 22.00 35.65 32.63
C GLY A 876 21.85 34.28 33.32
N SER A 877 22.46 34.14 34.49
CA SER A 877 22.33 33.00 35.43
C SER A 877 20.87 32.83 35.92
N THR A 878 20.33 31.68 36.36
CA THR A 878 20.78 30.31 36.75
C THR A 878 19.66 29.31 36.34
N SER A 879 19.81 27.97 36.28
CA SER A 879 20.20 27.05 37.37
C SER A 879 20.45 25.61 36.86
N ARG A 880 20.64 24.64 37.79
CA ARG A 880 21.25 23.32 37.51
C ARG A 880 20.24 22.22 37.14
N SER A 881 20.59 21.43 36.12
CA SER A 881 20.62 19.96 36.25
C SER A 881 21.76 19.39 35.39
N THR A 882 22.43 18.34 35.88
CA THR A 882 23.56 17.70 35.20
C THR A 882 23.27 16.22 35.01
N GLY A 883 23.13 15.78 33.76
CA GLY A 883 22.99 14.39 33.32
C GLY A 883 23.74 14.21 31.99
N PRO A 884 24.34 13.03 31.71
CA PRO A 884 25.42 12.93 30.74
C PRO A 884 24.96 12.72 29.29
N SER A 885 25.71 13.29 28.35
CA SER A 885 25.68 12.90 26.94
C SER A 885 26.52 11.63 26.73
N PRO A 886 25.99 10.58 26.09
CA PRO A 886 26.80 9.46 25.62
C PRO A 886 27.29 9.72 24.19
N LEU A 887 28.61 9.83 24.02
CA LEU A 887 29.44 9.27 22.93
C LEU A 887 30.84 9.95 22.96
N PRO A 888 31.94 9.22 22.65
CA PRO A 888 33.29 9.76 22.52
C PRO A 888 33.57 10.42 21.15
#